data_AF-A0A7K8Y0H2-F1
#
_entry.id   AF-A0A7K8Y0H2-F1
#
_cell.length_a   1.000
_cell.length_b   1.000
_cell.length_c   1.000
_cell.angle_alpha   90.00
_cell.angle_beta   90.00
_cell.angle_gamma   90.00
#
_symmetry.space_group_name_H-M   'P 1'
#
loop_
_entity.id
_entity.type
_entity.pdbx_description
1 polymer ?
#
loop_
_entity_poly.entity_id
_entity_poly.type
_entity_poly.pdbx_seq_one_letter_code
_entity_poly.pdbx_strand_id
1 'polypeptide(L)'
;ARYKQSLDPTVDEVKKLCTSLRRNAKEERVLFHYNGHGVPRPTVNGEIWVFNKNYTQYIPLSIYDLQTWMGSPSIFVYDCSNAGLIVKSFKQFALQREQELEVAAINPNHPLAQMPLPPSMKNCIQLAACEANELLPMIPDLPADLFTSCLTTPIKIALRWFCMQKSVRLVPGVTLDLIEKIPGRLNDRRTPLGELNWIFTAITDTIAWNVLPRDLFQKLFRQDLLVASLFRNFLLAERIMRSYNCTPVSSPRLPPTYMHAMWQAWDLAVDICLSQLPTIIEEGTAFRHSPFFAEQLTAFQVWLTMGVENRNPPEQLPIVLQVLLSQVHRLRALDLLGRFLDLGPWAVSLALSVGIFPYVLKLLQSSARELRPLLVFIWAKILAVDSSCQADLVKDNGHKYFLSVLADPYMPAEHRTMTAFILAVIVNNYTTGQEACLQGNLIAICLEQLNDPHPLLRQWVAICLGRIWQNFDSARWCGVRDSAHEKLYSLLSDPIPEVRCAAVFALGTFVGNSAERTDHSTTIDHNVAMMLAQLINDGSPMVRKELVVALSHLVVQYESNFCTVALQFMEEEKNYPLPSPAATEGGSLTPVRDGPCTPRLRSVSSYGNIRAVTTARNLNKSLQNLSLNEESGSSVAFSPGNLSTSSSASSTLGSPENEEYILSFETIDKMRRVSSYSSLNSLIG
;
A
#
# COMPACT_ATOMS: atom_id res chain seq x y z
N ALA A 1 16.96 -17.42 -15.61
CA ALA A 1 18.19 -16.67 -15.95
C ALA A 1 19.08 -17.49 -16.89
N ARG A 2 19.86 -16.85 -17.77
CA ARG A 2 20.86 -17.54 -18.62
C ARG A 2 22.18 -17.60 -17.88
N TYR A 3 22.70 -18.82 -17.65
CA TYR A 3 23.99 -19.03 -16.98
C TYR A 3 25.09 -19.17 -18.03
N LYS A 4 26.24 -18.55 -17.78
CA LYS A 4 27.46 -18.74 -18.56
C LYS A 4 28.62 -18.94 -17.60
N GLN A 5 29.28 -20.08 -17.71
CA GLN A 5 30.47 -20.39 -16.94
C GLN A 5 31.72 -19.94 -17.70
N SER A 6 32.74 -19.52 -16.94
CA SER A 6 34.05 -19.17 -17.45
C SER A 6 35.05 -19.80 -16.50
N LEU A 7 35.68 -20.88 -16.93
CA LEU A 7 36.62 -21.67 -16.12
C LEU A 7 38.03 -21.17 -16.43
N ASP A 8 38.76 -20.75 -15.39
CA ASP A 8 40.12 -20.20 -15.46
C ASP A 8 40.33 -19.19 -16.61
N PRO A 9 39.52 -18.13 -16.70
CA PRO A 9 39.48 -17.30 -17.90
C PRO A 9 40.70 -16.38 -18.04
N THR A 10 40.91 -15.95 -19.28
CA THR A 10 41.78 -14.81 -19.61
C THR A 10 41.04 -13.47 -19.53
N VAL A 11 41.77 -12.36 -19.46
CA VAL A 11 41.19 -11.00 -19.45
C VAL A 11 40.24 -10.77 -20.64
N ASP A 12 40.63 -11.20 -21.84
CA ASP A 12 39.81 -11.06 -23.05
C ASP A 12 38.51 -11.86 -22.99
N GLU A 13 38.54 -13.04 -22.38
CA GLU A 13 37.36 -13.88 -22.19
C GLU A 13 36.40 -13.26 -21.17
N VAL A 14 36.91 -12.73 -20.04
CA VAL A 14 36.10 -12.00 -19.06
C VAL A 14 35.44 -10.78 -19.72
N LYS A 15 36.20 -10.02 -20.53
CA LYS A 15 35.67 -8.87 -21.27
C LYS A 15 34.54 -9.27 -22.22
N LYS A 16 34.76 -10.30 -23.04
CA LYS A 16 33.73 -10.83 -23.97
C LYS A 16 32.50 -11.35 -23.22
N LEU A 17 32.69 -12.01 -22.08
CA LEU A 17 31.62 -12.53 -21.24
C LEU A 17 30.75 -11.40 -20.67
N CYS A 18 31.38 -10.43 -19.99
CA CYS A 18 30.68 -9.32 -19.34
C CYS A 18 29.91 -8.47 -20.37
N THR A 19 30.56 -8.08 -21.47
CA THR A 19 29.93 -7.29 -22.54
C THR A 19 28.80 -8.06 -23.25
N SER A 20 28.98 -9.37 -23.48
CA SER A 20 27.92 -10.22 -24.04
C SER A 20 26.71 -10.31 -23.12
N LEU A 21 26.90 -10.48 -21.82
CA LEU A 21 25.82 -10.61 -20.85
C LEU A 21 25.08 -9.27 -20.68
N ARG A 22 25.80 -8.15 -20.54
CA ARG A 22 25.18 -6.82 -20.49
C ARG A 22 24.37 -6.53 -21.75
N ARG A 23 24.91 -6.79 -22.94
CA ARG A 23 24.17 -6.57 -24.20
C ARG A 23 22.88 -7.39 -24.26
N ASN A 24 22.89 -8.61 -23.73
CA ASN A 24 21.72 -9.48 -23.73
C ASN A 24 20.68 -9.09 -22.67
N ALA A 25 21.13 -8.69 -21.48
CA ALA A 25 20.28 -8.32 -20.35
C ALA A 25 19.68 -6.91 -20.47
N LYS A 26 20.30 -6.02 -21.26
CA LYS A 26 19.90 -4.62 -21.39
C LYS A 26 19.84 -3.94 -20.01
N GLU A 27 18.63 -3.65 -19.53
CA GLU A 27 18.33 -3.01 -18.25
C GLU A 27 18.11 -4.02 -17.10
N GLU A 28 18.06 -5.33 -17.39
CA GLU A 28 17.99 -6.35 -16.35
C GLU A 28 19.32 -6.47 -15.58
N ARG A 29 19.23 -7.03 -14.36
CA ARG A 29 20.38 -7.21 -13.49
C ARG A 29 21.28 -8.36 -13.95
N VAL A 30 22.58 -8.12 -14.03
CA VAL A 30 23.58 -9.15 -14.32
C VAL A 30 24.32 -9.54 -13.05
N LEU A 31 24.38 -10.84 -12.74
CA LEU A 31 25.18 -11.40 -11.64
C LEU A 31 26.58 -11.77 -12.13
N PHE A 32 27.59 -11.25 -11.43
CA PHE A 32 29.00 -11.62 -11.60
C PHE A 32 29.48 -12.32 -10.34
N HIS A 33 29.79 -13.61 -10.45
CA HIS A 33 30.36 -14.39 -9.36
C HIS A 33 31.82 -14.66 -9.67
N TYR A 34 32.70 -14.19 -8.79
CA TYR A 34 34.14 -14.38 -8.87
C TYR A 34 34.61 -15.26 -7.72
N ASN A 35 35.20 -16.40 -8.05
CA ASN A 35 35.82 -17.31 -7.12
C ASN A 35 37.33 -17.27 -7.36
N GLY A 36 38.08 -16.75 -6.38
CA GLY A 36 39.50 -16.43 -6.51
C GLY A 36 40.43 -17.31 -5.68
N HIS A 37 40.06 -18.56 -5.40
CA HIS A 37 40.86 -19.44 -4.51
C HIS A 37 42.19 -19.90 -5.13
N GLY A 38 42.25 -20.07 -6.46
CA GLY A 38 43.43 -20.57 -7.18
C GLY A 38 44.42 -19.48 -7.63
N VAL A 39 44.18 -18.23 -7.25
CA VAL A 39 44.94 -17.06 -7.68
C VAL A 39 45.41 -16.23 -6.48
N PRO A 40 46.37 -15.29 -6.65
CA PRO A 40 46.78 -14.41 -5.58
C PRO A 40 45.63 -13.53 -5.05
N ARG A 41 45.84 -12.98 -3.85
CA ARG A 41 44.87 -12.09 -3.20
C ARG A 41 44.69 -10.78 -3.98
N PRO A 42 43.49 -10.17 -3.95
CA PRO A 42 43.26 -8.86 -4.56
C PRO A 42 44.24 -7.80 -4.05
N THR A 43 44.66 -6.90 -4.94
CA THR A 43 45.64 -5.87 -4.60
C THR A 43 44.96 -4.62 -4.01
N VAL A 44 45.73 -3.81 -3.28
CA VAL A 44 45.26 -2.51 -2.75
C VAL A 44 44.92 -1.52 -3.89
N ASN A 45 45.52 -1.72 -5.07
CA ASN A 45 45.25 -0.93 -6.27
C ASN A 45 43.88 -1.26 -6.91
N GLY A 46 43.15 -2.25 -6.37
CA GLY A 46 41.85 -2.64 -6.91
C GLY A 46 41.96 -3.53 -8.15
N GLU A 47 42.84 -4.52 -8.11
CA GLU A 47 42.98 -5.54 -9.14
C GLU A 47 42.58 -6.91 -8.59
N ILE A 48 41.88 -7.69 -9.42
CA ILE A 48 41.63 -9.11 -9.23
C ILE A 48 42.49 -9.92 -10.21
N TRP A 49 42.75 -11.18 -9.91
CA TRP A 49 43.66 -11.99 -10.71
C TRP A 49 42.91 -12.98 -11.59
N VAL A 50 43.39 -13.13 -12.82
CA VAL A 50 42.94 -14.11 -13.81
C VAL A 50 44.16 -14.79 -14.45
N PHE A 51 43.96 -15.73 -15.37
CA PHE A 51 45.06 -16.46 -16.00
C PHE A 51 45.47 -15.86 -17.34
N ASN A 52 46.70 -16.15 -17.78
CA ASN A 52 47.07 -16.05 -19.19
C ASN A 52 46.62 -17.30 -19.96
N LYS A 53 46.69 -17.28 -21.30
CA LYS A 53 46.23 -18.39 -22.16
C LYS A 53 46.90 -19.74 -21.87
N ASN A 54 48.11 -19.72 -21.31
CA ASN A 54 48.91 -20.92 -21.05
C ASN A 54 48.85 -21.36 -19.58
N TYR A 55 48.08 -20.68 -18.73
CA TYR A 55 47.98 -20.94 -17.28
C TYR A 55 49.32 -20.91 -16.54
N THR A 56 50.29 -20.13 -17.02
CA THR A 56 51.63 -20.01 -16.43
C THR A 56 51.81 -18.76 -15.57
N GLN A 57 50.99 -17.73 -15.80
CA GLN A 57 51.09 -16.45 -15.10
C GLN A 57 49.70 -15.96 -14.70
N TYR A 58 49.65 -15.33 -13.53
CA TYR A 58 48.48 -14.57 -13.10
C TYR A 58 48.55 -13.16 -13.68
N ILE A 59 47.48 -12.76 -14.36
CA ILE A 59 47.35 -11.46 -15.00
C ILE A 59 46.40 -10.60 -14.16
N PRO A 60 46.79 -9.37 -13.79
CA PRO A 60 45.90 -8.47 -13.05
C PRO A 60 44.79 -7.95 -13.96
N LEU A 61 43.58 -7.93 -13.44
CA LEU A 61 42.39 -7.36 -14.06
C LEU A 61 41.87 -6.24 -13.16
N SER A 62 41.83 -5.02 -13.68
CA SER A 62 41.35 -3.85 -12.95
C SER A 62 39.85 -3.92 -12.70
N ILE A 63 39.43 -3.61 -11.47
CA ILE A 63 38.01 -3.46 -11.12
C ILE A 63 37.37 -2.30 -11.90
N TYR A 64 38.15 -1.28 -12.28
CA TYR A 64 37.68 -0.18 -13.12
C TYR A 64 37.21 -0.65 -14.51
N ASP A 65 37.91 -1.62 -15.11
CA ASP A 65 37.52 -2.17 -16.40
C ASP A 65 36.30 -3.08 -16.26
N LEU A 66 36.28 -3.91 -15.21
CA LEU A 66 35.17 -4.80 -14.91
C LEU A 66 33.85 -4.03 -14.74
N GLN A 67 33.86 -2.93 -13.98
CA GLN A 67 32.68 -2.10 -13.76
C GLN A 67 32.15 -1.53 -15.10
N THR A 68 33.05 -1.24 -16.05
CA THR A 68 32.73 -0.69 -17.37
C THR A 68 32.11 -1.74 -18.28
N TRP A 69 32.60 -2.97 -18.26
CA TRP A 69 32.03 -4.04 -19.09
C TRP A 69 30.68 -4.53 -18.56
N MET A 70 30.52 -4.54 -17.24
CA MET A 70 29.33 -5.05 -16.57
C MET A 70 28.16 -4.07 -16.58
N GLY A 71 28.40 -2.76 -16.51
CA GLY A 71 27.36 -1.73 -16.45
C GLY A 71 26.39 -1.87 -15.25
N SER A 72 25.29 -1.12 -15.30
CA SER A 72 24.26 -1.05 -14.26
C SER A 72 22.88 -1.42 -14.85
N PRO A 73 21.99 -2.11 -14.12
CA PRO A 73 22.16 -2.65 -12.76
C PRO A 73 22.92 -3.99 -12.74
N SER A 74 23.79 -4.21 -11.75
CA SER A 74 24.54 -5.47 -11.59
C SER A 74 24.66 -5.89 -10.12
N ILE A 75 25.00 -7.16 -9.89
CA ILE A 75 25.31 -7.72 -8.57
C ILE A 75 26.60 -8.52 -8.64
N PHE A 76 27.48 -8.33 -7.66
CA PHE A 76 28.78 -8.98 -7.60
C PHE A 76 28.89 -9.85 -6.35
N VAL A 77 29.43 -11.05 -6.50
CA VAL A 77 29.74 -11.98 -5.41
C VAL A 77 31.23 -12.33 -5.49
N TYR A 78 31.99 -11.97 -4.46
CA TYR A 78 33.43 -12.18 -4.38
C TYR A 78 33.75 -13.21 -3.31
N ASP A 79 34.17 -14.39 -3.73
CA ASP A 79 34.61 -15.47 -2.86
C ASP A 79 36.12 -15.67 -2.98
N CYS A 80 36.85 -14.89 -2.18
CA CYS A 80 38.31 -14.91 -2.09
C CYS A 80 38.76 -14.28 -0.75
N SER A 81 40.02 -14.53 -0.38
CA SER A 81 40.63 -13.84 0.77
C SER A 81 40.86 -12.35 0.46
N ASN A 82 40.73 -11.49 1.48
CA ASN A 82 40.79 -10.03 1.36
C ASN A 82 39.75 -9.42 0.40
N ALA A 83 38.60 -10.08 0.20
CA ALA A 83 37.54 -9.62 -0.71
C ALA A 83 37.01 -8.21 -0.38
N GLY A 84 37.10 -7.77 0.88
CA GLY A 84 36.74 -6.41 1.28
C GLY A 84 37.56 -5.32 0.59
N LEU A 85 38.77 -5.61 0.09
CA LEU A 85 39.55 -4.68 -0.74
C LEU A 85 38.85 -4.38 -2.05
N ILE A 86 38.24 -5.40 -2.68
CA ILE A 86 37.50 -5.26 -3.94
C ILE A 86 36.32 -4.32 -3.74
N VAL A 87 35.57 -4.47 -2.64
CA VAL A 87 34.41 -3.62 -2.35
C VAL A 87 34.82 -2.17 -2.09
N LYS A 88 35.96 -1.95 -1.42
CA LYS A 88 36.51 -0.61 -1.17
C LYS A 88 36.96 0.06 -2.48
N SER A 89 37.76 -0.64 -3.29
CA SER A 89 38.24 -0.11 -4.57
C SER A 89 37.11 0.12 -5.57
N PHE A 90 36.10 -0.76 -5.62
CA PHE A 90 34.92 -0.56 -6.46
C PHE A 90 34.20 0.75 -6.11
N LYS A 91 33.99 1.04 -4.83
CA LYS A 91 33.33 2.29 -4.40
C LYS A 91 34.16 3.52 -4.78
N GLN A 92 35.48 3.46 -4.61
CA GLN A 92 36.39 4.54 -4.98
C GLN A 92 36.34 4.81 -6.50
N PHE A 93 36.45 3.76 -7.32
CA PHE A 93 36.38 3.88 -8.78
C PHE A 93 35.01 4.32 -9.28
N ALA A 94 33.93 3.92 -8.61
CA ALA A 94 32.59 4.40 -8.93
C ALA A 94 32.42 5.90 -8.65
N LEU A 95 32.92 6.39 -7.51
CA LEU A 95 32.89 7.82 -7.16
C LEU A 95 33.77 8.65 -8.10
N GLN A 96 34.98 8.18 -8.39
CA GLN A 96 35.86 8.84 -9.35
C GLN A 96 35.19 8.99 -10.72
N ARG A 97 34.52 7.93 -11.19
CA ARG A 97 33.78 7.96 -12.46
C ARG A 97 32.62 8.96 -12.45
N GLU A 98 31.87 9.06 -11.35
CA GLU A 98 30.80 10.06 -11.22
C GLU A 98 31.36 11.49 -11.26
N GLN A 99 32.48 11.75 -10.58
CA GLN A 99 33.16 13.06 -10.60
C GLN A 99 33.68 13.44 -12.00
N GLU A 100 34.31 12.49 -12.71
CA GLU A 100 34.77 12.70 -14.09
C GLU A 100 33.60 13.03 -15.04
N LEU A 101 32.42 12.47 -14.80
CA LEU A 101 31.20 12.79 -15.56
C LEU A 101 30.62 14.16 -15.23
N GLU A 102 30.60 14.55 -13.95
CA GLU A 102 30.14 15.88 -13.55
C GLU A 102 31.01 16.97 -14.19
N VAL A 103 32.33 16.78 -14.22
CA VAL A 103 33.25 17.70 -14.91
C VAL A 103 33.02 17.73 -16.41
N ALA A 104 32.81 16.56 -17.04
CA ALA A 104 32.51 16.47 -18.48
C ALA A 104 31.17 17.12 -18.86
N ALA A 105 30.18 17.11 -17.96
CA ALA A 105 28.89 17.77 -18.17
C ALA A 105 29.01 19.31 -18.12
N ILE A 106 29.97 19.85 -17.35
CA ILE A 106 30.19 21.29 -17.19
C ILE A 106 31.07 21.85 -18.31
N ASN A 107 31.95 21.05 -18.92
CA ASN A 107 32.87 21.48 -19.97
C ASN A 107 32.56 20.82 -21.33
N PRO A 108 31.91 21.54 -22.27
CA PRO A 108 31.55 21.01 -23.60
C PRO A 108 32.74 20.60 -24.47
N ASN A 109 33.95 21.09 -24.16
CA ASN A 109 35.18 20.73 -24.88
C ASN A 109 35.89 19.50 -24.27
N HIS A 110 35.32 18.88 -23.23
CA HIS A 110 35.89 17.67 -22.65
C HIS A 110 35.69 16.47 -23.58
N PRO A 111 36.70 15.60 -23.81
CA PRO A 111 36.60 14.46 -24.74
C PRO A 111 35.43 13.51 -24.45
N LEU A 112 34.97 13.45 -23.19
CA LEU A 112 33.85 12.61 -22.74
C LEU A 112 32.47 13.26 -22.93
N ALA A 113 32.39 14.55 -23.27
CA ALA A 113 31.11 15.28 -23.42
C ALA A 113 30.27 14.82 -24.63
N GLN A 114 30.90 14.13 -25.60
CA GLN A 114 30.25 13.61 -26.81
C GLN A 114 29.87 12.12 -26.71
N MET A 115 30.15 11.45 -25.59
CA MET A 115 29.79 10.03 -25.40
C MET A 115 28.47 9.89 -24.62
N PRO A 116 27.68 8.81 -24.86
CA PRO A 116 26.49 8.53 -24.06
C PRO A 116 26.89 8.44 -22.58
N LEU A 117 26.18 9.17 -21.69
CA LEU A 117 26.47 9.13 -20.26
C LEU A 117 26.44 7.66 -19.77
N PRO A 118 27.55 7.13 -19.23
CA PRO A 118 27.54 5.81 -18.65
C PRO A 118 26.62 5.78 -17.43
N PRO A 119 25.89 4.69 -17.21
CA PRO A 119 24.88 4.62 -16.17
C PRO A 119 25.52 4.68 -14.77
N SER A 120 24.86 5.37 -13.83
CA SER A 120 25.32 5.44 -12.43
C SER A 120 25.44 4.04 -11.82
N MET A 121 26.56 3.83 -11.12
CA MET A 121 26.87 2.57 -10.44
C MET A 121 26.23 2.48 -9.05
N LYS A 122 25.43 3.47 -8.62
CA LYS A 122 24.68 3.49 -7.34
C LYS A 122 23.72 2.30 -7.17
N ASN A 123 23.33 1.65 -8.26
CA ASN A 123 22.45 0.48 -8.25
C ASN A 123 23.18 -0.88 -8.24
N CYS A 124 24.51 -0.86 -8.12
CA CYS A 124 25.33 -2.07 -8.05
C CYS A 124 25.36 -2.63 -6.63
N ILE A 125 25.03 -3.91 -6.52
CA ILE A 125 25.04 -4.65 -5.26
C ILE A 125 26.32 -5.48 -5.20
N GLN A 126 26.94 -5.59 -4.03
CA GLN A 126 28.16 -6.39 -3.85
C GLN A 126 28.08 -7.20 -2.58
N LEU A 127 28.56 -8.44 -2.63
CA LEU A 127 28.70 -9.38 -1.52
C LEU A 127 30.14 -9.90 -1.54
N ALA A 128 30.87 -9.73 -0.45
CA ALA A 128 32.26 -10.15 -0.30
C ALA A 128 32.41 -11.07 0.91
N ALA A 129 33.23 -12.11 0.75
CA ALA A 129 33.37 -13.18 1.74
C ALA A 129 34.00 -12.73 3.07
N CYS A 130 34.89 -11.74 3.06
CA CYS A 130 35.63 -11.30 4.24
C CYS A 130 36.01 -9.82 4.15
N GLU A 131 36.46 -9.23 5.26
CA GLU A 131 37.01 -7.88 5.30
C GLU A 131 38.35 -7.76 4.56
N ALA A 132 38.84 -6.52 4.42
CA ALA A 132 40.03 -6.21 3.63
C ALA A 132 41.34 -6.81 4.18
N ASN A 133 41.38 -7.21 5.45
CA ASN A 133 42.55 -7.74 6.17
C ASN A 133 42.36 -9.20 6.62
N GLU A 134 41.23 -9.82 6.32
CA GLU A 134 40.89 -11.18 6.76
C GLU A 134 41.24 -12.23 5.69
N LEU A 135 41.43 -13.46 6.13
CA LEU A 135 41.71 -14.63 5.29
C LEU A 135 40.60 -15.66 5.46
N LEU A 136 40.27 -16.36 4.39
CA LEU A 136 39.27 -17.43 4.44
C LEU A 136 39.73 -18.60 5.33
N PRO A 137 38.80 -19.33 5.97
CA PRO A 137 39.14 -20.43 6.85
C PRO A 137 39.71 -21.63 6.09
N MET A 138 40.72 -22.27 6.68
CA MET A 138 41.40 -23.46 6.12
C MET A 138 41.08 -24.74 6.91
N ILE A 139 39.88 -24.80 7.50
CA ILE A 139 39.46 -25.92 8.36
C ILE A 139 39.04 -27.10 7.47
N PRO A 140 39.60 -28.31 7.63
CA PRO A 140 39.32 -29.46 6.76
C PRO A 140 37.86 -29.90 6.72
N ASP A 141 37.14 -29.69 7.82
CA ASP A 141 35.73 -30.04 7.95
C ASP A 141 34.78 -29.08 7.21
N LEU A 142 35.30 -27.99 6.63
CA LEU A 142 34.53 -27.01 5.88
C LEU A 142 34.96 -27.02 4.41
N PRO A 143 34.05 -26.65 3.49
CA PRO A 143 34.43 -26.43 2.10
C PRO A 143 35.31 -25.17 1.98
N ALA A 144 36.22 -25.16 1.00
CA ALA A 144 37.04 -23.98 0.73
C ALA A 144 36.18 -22.77 0.29
N ASP A 145 35.18 -23.02 -0.55
CA ASP A 145 34.19 -22.04 -1.01
C ASP A 145 33.05 -21.83 0.01
N LEU A 146 33.40 -21.65 1.29
CA LEU A 146 32.46 -21.53 2.41
C LEU A 146 31.42 -20.42 2.17
N PHE A 147 31.85 -19.27 1.65
CA PHE A 147 30.96 -18.14 1.40
C PHE A 147 29.95 -18.46 0.29
N THR A 148 30.43 -18.98 -0.85
CA THR A 148 29.54 -19.43 -1.94
C THR A 148 28.59 -20.53 -1.46
N SER A 149 29.08 -21.48 -0.68
CA SER A 149 28.27 -22.55 -0.07
C SER A 149 27.16 -22.01 0.84
N CYS A 150 27.43 -20.95 1.62
CA CYS A 150 26.41 -20.25 2.41
C CYS A 150 25.36 -19.58 1.51
N LEU A 151 25.79 -18.90 0.45
CA LEU A 151 24.91 -18.15 -0.44
C LEU A 151 24.05 -19.04 -1.34
N THR A 152 24.54 -20.20 -1.75
CA THR A 152 23.89 -21.04 -2.79
C THR A 152 23.30 -22.34 -2.24
N THR A 153 23.87 -22.86 -1.14
CA THR A 153 23.41 -24.10 -0.49
C THR A 153 23.25 -23.94 1.03
N PRO A 154 22.46 -22.95 1.50
CA PRO A 154 22.43 -22.54 2.91
C PRO A 154 22.08 -23.68 3.87
N ILE A 155 21.10 -24.53 3.53
CA ILE A 155 20.67 -25.62 4.40
C ILE A 155 21.77 -26.66 4.58
N LYS A 156 22.47 -27.04 3.51
CA LYS A 156 23.54 -28.05 3.58
C LYS A 156 24.66 -27.57 4.52
N ILE A 157 25.11 -26.33 4.35
CA ILE A 157 26.18 -25.79 5.18
C ILE A 157 25.72 -25.45 6.60
N ALA A 158 24.48 -24.98 6.80
CA ALA A 158 23.94 -24.72 8.12
C ALA A 158 23.90 -25.98 8.99
N LEU A 159 23.45 -27.12 8.42
CA LEU A 159 23.39 -28.39 9.13
C LEU A 159 24.79 -28.96 9.38
N ARG A 160 25.68 -28.92 8.37
CA ARG A 160 27.08 -29.33 8.54
C ARG A 160 27.77 -28.53 9.66
N TRP A 161 27.61 -27.20 9.64
CA TRP A 161 28.16 -26.31 10.66
C TRP A 161 27.54 -26.56 12.03
N PHE A 162 26.22 -26.77 12.10
CA PHE A 162 25.54 -27.13 13.35
C PHE A 162 26.13 -28.39 13.96
N CYS A 163 26.45 -29.41 13.15
CA CYS A 163 27.10 -30.64 13.59
C CYS A 163 28.55 -30.49 14.06
N MET A 164 29.17 -29.33 13.85
CA MET A 164 30.49 -29.00 14.41
C MET A 164 30.40 -28.20 15.71
N GLN A 165 29.22 -27.65 16.05
CA GLN A 165 29.02 -26.85 17.25
C GLN A 165 28.90 -27.70 18.51
N LYS A 166 29.17 -27.09 19.68
CA LYS A 166 29.05 -27.76 20.99
C LYS A 166 27.63 -28.29 21.29
N SER A 167 26.61 -27.73 20.64
CA SER A 167 25.19 -28.10 20.76
C SER A 167 24.87 -29.52 20.31
N VAL A 168 25.71 -30.15 19.48
CA VAL A 168 25.52 -31.54 19.02
C VAL A 168 25.57 -32.56 20.15
N ARG A 169 26.20 -32.20 21.28
CA ARG A 169 26.17 -33.03 22.49
C ARG A 169 24.74 -33.30 23.00
N LEU A 170 23.77 -32.49 22.59
CA LEU A 170 22.36 -32.66 22.95
C LEU A 170 21.62 -33.66 22.04
N VAL A 171 22.18 -34.01 20.87
CA VAL A 171 21.60 -34.98 19.92
C VAL A 171 22.59 -36.10 19.62
N PRO A 172 22.75 -37.07 20.54
CA PRO A 172 23.64 -38.19 20.32
C PRO A 172 23.18 -39.02 19.10
N GLY A 173 24.12 -39.41 18.24
CA GLY A 173 23.88 -40.29 17.08
C GLY A 173 23.74 -39.59 15.73
N VAL A 174 23.72 -38.25 15.66
CA VAL A 174 23.69 -37.52 14.38
C VAL A 174 25.11 -37.29 13.86
N THR A 175 25.51 -38.05 12.84
CA THR A 175 26.78 -37.88 12.12
C THR A 175 26.61 -37.02 10.87
N LEU A 176 27.73 -36.51 10.32
CA LEU A 176 27.73 -35.77 9.06
C LEU A 176 27.11 -36.59 7.90
N ASP A 177 27.30 -37.91 7.91
CA ASP A 177 26.76 -38.82 6.89
C ASP A 177 25.22 -38.88 6.90
N LEU A 178 24.59 -38.73 8.06
CA LEU A 178 23.12 -38.70 8.16
C LEU A 178 22.55 -37.41 7.57
N ILE A 179 23.24 -36.28 7.73
CA ILE A 179 22.81 -34.98 7.16
C ILE A 179 22.75 -35.03 5.64
N GLU A 180 23.70 -35.73 4.99
CA GLU A 180 23.69 -35.87 3.54
C GLU A 180 22.53 -36.75 3.03
N LYS A 181 21.94 -37.56 3.91
CA LYS A 181 20.85 -38.48 3.63
C LYS A 181 19.48 -37.98 4.11
N ILE A 182 19.34 -36.68 4.42
CA ILE A 182 18.04 -36.13 4.83
C ILE A 182 17.01 -36.36 3.72
N PRO A 183 15.86 -36.99 4.03
CA PRO A 183 14.86 -37.28 3.02
C PRO A 183 14.13 -36.02 2.56
N GLY A 184 13.74 -36.00 1.29
CA GLY A 184 12.89 -34.98 0.72
C GLY A 184 13.55 -34.07 -0.30
N ARG A 185 12.88 -32.95 -0.60
CA ARG A 185 13.32 -31.95 -1.57
C ARG A 185 13.09 -30.56 -0.99
N LEU A 186 13.95 -29.60 -1.32
CA LEU A 186 13.89 -28.21 -0.82
C LEU A 186 12.56 -27.50 -1.08
N ASN A 187 11.82 -27.90 -2.12
CA ASN A 187 10.55 -27.30 -2.52
C ASN A 187 9.34 -27.93 -1.79
N ASP A 188 9.48 -29.16 -1.29
CA ASP A 188 8.38 -29.88 -0.65
C ASP A 188 8.40 -29.69 0.86
N ARG A 189 7.59 -28.75 1.32
CA ARG A 189 7.45 -28.35 2.73
C ARG A 189 6.92 -29.44 3.65
N ARG A 190 6.40 -30.55 3.11
CA ARG A 190 5.96 -31.70 3.90
C ARG A 190 7.12 -32.64 4.24
N THR A 191 8.24 -32.50 3.55
CA THR A 191 9.44 -33.30 3.79
C THR A 191 10.37 -32.60 4.79
N PRO A 192 11.19 -33.33 5.56
CA PRO A 192 12.10 -32.72 6.54
C PRO A 192 13.00 -31.64 5.92
N LEU A 193 13.58 -31.94 4.75
CA LEU A 193 14.46 -30.99 4.05
C LEU A 193 13.74 -29.72 3.60
N GLY A 194 12.52 -29.85 3.06
CA GLY A 194 11.74 -28.71 2.60
C GLY A 194 11.13 -27.91 3.75
N GLU A 195 10.78 -28.55 4.87
CA GLU A 195 10.34 -27.86 6.09
C GLU A 195 11.47 -27.02 6.69
N LEU A 196 12.69 -27.57 6.82
CA LEU A 196 13.87 -26.81 7.26
C LEU A 196 14.17 -25.63 6.35
N ASN A 197 14.11 -25.81 5.03
CA ASN A 197 14.31 -24.72 4.07
C ASN A 197 13.25 -23.60 4.22
N TRP A 198 12.01 -23.98 4.53
CA TRP A 198 10.92 -23.04 4.74
C TRP A 198 11.06 -22.29 6.07
N ILE A 199 11.41 -22.97 7.15
CA ILE A 199 11.73 -22.35 8.45
C ILE A 199 12.92 -21.39 8.30
N PHE A 200 13.99 -21.82 7.63
CA PHE A 200 15.17 -20.97 7.36
C PHE A 200 14.78 -19.68 6.62
N THR A 201 13.93 -19.81 5.59
CA THR A 201 13.42 -18.65 4.84
C THR A 201 12.61 -17.71 5.75
N ALA A 202 11.76 -18.25 6.62
CA ALA A 202 10.96 -17.45 7.54
C ALA A 202 11.84 -16.70 8.56
N ILE A 203 12.85 -17.37 9.12
CA ILE A 203 13.76 -16.80 10.11
C ILE A 203 14.62 -15.70 9.50
N THR A 204 15.27 -15.97 8.36
CA THR A 204 16.15 -14.98 7.71
C THR A 204 15.39 -13.75 7.23
N ASP A 205 14.18 -13.92 6.69
CA ASP A 205 13.33 -12.79 6.29
C ASP A 205 12.85 -11.98 7.51
N THR A 206 12.60 -12.65 8.65
CA THR A 206 12.23 -12.01 9.91
C THR A 206 13.38 -11.18 10.50
N ILE A 207 14.59 -11.74 10.52
CA ILE A 207 15.79 -11.03 10.99
C ILE A 207 16.01 -9.77 10.14
N ALA A 208 15.93 -9.91 8.80
CA ALA A 208 16.08 -8.78 7.90
C ALA A 208 15.02 -7.69 8.14
N TRP A 209 13.77 -8.07 8.35
CA TRP A 209 12.67 -7.12 8.58
C TRP A 209 12.80 -6.32 9.88
N ASN A 210 13.33 -6.94 10.93
CA ASN A 210 13.46 -6.32 12.25
C ASN A 210 14.73 -5.47 12.38
N VAL A 211 15.78 -5.80 11.61
CA VAL A 211 17.07 -5.10 11.70
C VAL A 211 17.23 -4.00 10.64
N LEU A 212 16.67 -4.17 9.44
CA LEU A 212 16.90 -3.25 8.33
C LEU A 212 15.88 -2.10 8.29
N PRO A 213 16.28 -0.90 7.83
CA PRO A 213 15.35 0.15 7.44
C PRO A 213 14.39 -0.33 6.35
N ARG A 214 13.15 0.18 6.36
CA ARG A 214 12.07 -0.27 5.45
C ARG A 214 12.44 -0.17 3.97
N ASP A 215 13.04 0.94 3.55
CA ASP A 215 13.44 1.15 2.15
C ASP A 215 14.52 0.17 1.70
N LEU A 216 15.49 -0.10 2.58
CA LEU A 216 16.57 -1.04 2.31
C LEU A 216 16.05 -2.47 2.25
N PHE A 217 15.16 -2.84 3.17
CA PHE A 217 14.50 -4.14 3.15
C PHE A 217 13.73 -4.35 1.85
N GLN A 218 12.91 -3.38 1.44
CA GLN A 218 12.16 -3.45 0.19
C GLN A 218 13.08 -3.62 -1.02
N LYS A 219 14.16 -2.83 -1.08
CA LYS A 219 15.15 -2.90 -2.16
C LYS A 219 15.83 -4.27 -2.27
N LEU A 220 16.19 -4.90 -1.14
CA LEU A 220 17.01 -6.12 -1.15
C LEU A 220 16.19 -7.41 -1.07
N PHE A 221 15.09 -7.43 -0.31
CA PHE A 221 14.32 -8.63 0.02
C PHE A 221 12.98 -8.75 -0.72
N ARG A 222 12.57 -7.74 -1.51
CA ARG A 222 11.27 -7.74 -2.21
C ARG A 222 11.33 -7.44 -3.71
N GLN A 223 12.26 -6.60 -4.18
CA GLN A 223 12.34 -6.23 -5.61
C GLN A 223 12.74 -7.38 -6.54
N ASP A 224 13.74 -8.17 -6.17
CA ASP A 224 14.30 -9.23 -7.02
C ASP A 224 14.44 -10.52 -6.21
N LEU A 225 13.85 -11.61 -6.71
CA LEU A 225 13.83 -12.92 -6.06
C LEU A 225 15.24 -13.48 -5.81
N LEU A 226 16.17 -13.28 -6.74
CA LEU A 226 17.53 -13.78 -6.63
C LEU A 226 18.31 -12.97 -5.60
N VAL A 227 18.22 -11.64 -5.66
CA VAL A 227 18.85 -10.75 -4.67
C VAL A 227 18.32 -11.04 -3.27
N ALA A 228 17.00 -11.19 -3.12
CA ALA A 228 16.37 -11.56 -1.85
C ALA A 228 16.88 -12.90 -1.33
N SER A 229 17.06 -13.90 -2.21
CA SER A 229 17.66 -15.18 -1.81
C SER A 229 19.11 -15.03 -1.38
N LEU A 230 19.93 -14.30 -2.14
CA LEU A 230 21.33 -14.10 -1.81
C LEU A 230 21.49 -13.35 -0.48
N PHE A 231 20.68 -12.33 -0.20
CA PHE A 231 20.76 -11.61 1.07
C PHE A 231 20.21 -12.38 2.26
N ARG A 232 19.13 -13.16 2.10
CA ARG A 232 18.69 -14.12 3.15
C ARG A 232 19.81 -15.07 3.53
N ASN A 233 20.47 -15.62 2.51
CA ASN A 233 21.56 -16.58 2.67
C ASN A 233 22.85 -15.90 3.16
N PHE A 234 23.05 -14.61 2.86
CA PHE A 234 24.16 -13.81 3.37
C PHE A 234 24.07 -13.63 4.90
N LEU A 235 22.88 -13.55 5.48
CA LEU A 235 22.74 -13.49 6.95
C LEU A 235 23.28 -14.76 7.63
N LEU A 236 23.09 -15.92 6.98
CA LEU A 236 23.70 -17.17 7.44
C LEU A 236 25.22 -17.14 7.27
N ALA A 237 25.72 -16.62 6.15
CA ALA A 237 27.15 -16.46 5.92
C ALA A 237 27.78 -15.56 7.00
N GLU A 238 27.15 -14.44 7.34
CA GLU A 238 27.56 -13.55 8.42
C GLU A 238 27.68 -14.29 9.76
N ARG A 239 26.72 -15.18 10.07
CA ARG A 239 26.71 -15.98 11.30
C ARG A 239 27.81 -17.04 11.32
N ILE A 240 27.92 -17.85 10.27
CA ILE A 240 28.87 -18.97 10.18
C ILE A 240 30.31 -18.45 10.11
N MET A 241 30.59 -17.53 9.19
CA MET A 241 31.96 -17.06 8.93
C MET A 241 32.53 -16.31 10.14
N ARG A 242 31.68 -15.65 10.93
CA ARG A 242 32.11 -14.98 12.17
C ARG A 242 32.69 -15.95 13.20
N SER A 243 32.20 -17.19 13.24
CA SER A 243 32.77 -18.23 14.12
C SER A 243 34.21 -18.63 13.73
N TYR A 244 34.66 -18.23 12.55
CA TYR A 244 35.97 -18.51 11.99
C TYR A 244 36.78 -17.25 11.69
N ASN A 245 36.54 -16.16 12.44
CA ASN A 245 37.23 -14.87 12.31
C ASN A 245 37.16 -14.26 10.89
N CYS A 246 36.05 -14.48 10.19
CA CYS A 246 35.73 -13.85 8.92
C CYS A 246 34.43 -13.06 9.02
N THR A 247 34.45 -11.84 8.52
CA THR A 247 33.33 -10.90 8.54
C THR A 247 32.93 -10.58 7.09
N PRO A 248 31.90 -11.23 6.56
CA PRO A 248 31.39 -10.92 5.23
C PRO A 248 30.94 -9.46 5.12
N VAL A 249 31.18 -8.85 3.95
CA VAL A 249 30.87 -7.44 3.69
C VAL A 249 29.86 -7.33 2.57
N SER A 250 28.86 -6.48 2.73
CA SER A 250 27.88 -6.17 1.68
C SER A 250 27.90 -4.69 1.27
N SER A 251 27.49 -4.41 0.04
CA SER A 251 27.15 -3.08 -0.45
C SER A 251 25.77 -3.15 -1.11
N PRO A 252 24.72 -2.51 -0.56
CA PRO A 252 24.71 -1.67 0.65
C PRO A 252 25.06 -2.45 1.93
N ARG A 253 25.65 -1.75 2.91
CA ARG A 253 26.10 -2.34 4.19
C ARG A 253 24.89 -2.65 5.06
N LEU A 254 24.81 -3.89 5.55
CA LEU A 254 23.80 -4.27 6.54
C LEU A 254 24.31 -4.02 7.97
N PRO A 255 23.42 -3.69 8.93
CA PRO A 255 23.73 -3.79 10.35
C PRO A 255 23.99 -5.25 10.76
N PRO A 256 24.71 -5.49 11.87
CA PRO A 256 25.04 -6.84 12.32
C PRO A 256 23.80 -7.67 12.68
N THR A 257 23.67 -8.88 12.11
CA THR A 257 22.51 -9.77 12.30
C THR A 257 22.81 -11.09 13.01
N TYR A 258 24.09 -11.43 13.16
CA TYR A 258 24.54 -12.73 13.69
C TYR A 258 24.09 -13.07 15.13
N MET A 259 23.79 -12.06 15.96
CA MET A 259 23.37 -12.20 17.38
C MET A 259 21.85 -12.10 17.58
N HIS A 260 21.05 -12.01 16.52
CA HIS A 260 19.60 -11.87 16.62
C HIS A 260 18.95 -13.11 17.28
N ALA A 261 17.99 -12.89 18.19
CA ALA A 261 17.36 -13.96 18.99
C ALA A 261 16.70 -15.07 18.14
N MET A 262 16.15 -14.71 16.98
CA MET A 262 15.58 -15.67 16.01
C MET A 262 16.56 -16.77 15.55
N TRP A 263 17.88 -16.58 15.67
CA TRP A 263 18.83 -17.67 15.42
C TRP A 263 18.74 -18.79 16.46
N GLN A 264 18.31 -18.51 17.69
CA GLN A 264 18.08 -19.54 18.71
C GLN A 264 16.86 -20.39 18.33
N ALA A 265 15.81 -19.78 17.77
CA ALA A 265 14.67 -20.51 17.22
C ALA A 265 15.06 -21.38 16.01
N TRP A 266 16.02 -20.93 15.18
CA TRP A 266 16.59 -21.76 14.12
C TRP A 266 17.33 -22.97 14.69
N ASP A 267 18.21 -22.75 15.67
CA ASP A 267 18.99 -23.82 16.28
C ASP A 267 18.07 -24.87 16.93
N LEU A 268 17.02 -24.45 17.64
CA LEU A 268 16.02 -25.35 18.22
C LEU A 268 15.23 -26.13 17.15
N ALA A 269 14.84 -25.47 16.06
CA ALA A 269 14.12 -26.14 14.98
C ALA A 269 14.99 -27.19 14.27
N VAL A 270 16.28 -26.90 14.08
CA VAL A 270 17.25 -27.85 13.54
C VAL A 270 17.46 -29.02 14.48
N ASP A 271 17.64 -28.77 15.78
CA ASP A 271 17.79 -29.79 16.82
C ASP A 271 16.61 -30.79 16.83
N ILE A 272 15.38 -30.28 16.88
CA ILE A 272 14.15 -31.10 16.83
C ILE A 272 14.03 -31.90 15.52
N CYS A 273 14.48 -31.33 14.39
CA CYS A 273 14.43 -32.03 13.12
C CYS A 273 15.49 -33.14 13.02
N LEU A 274 16.72 -32.87 13.46
CA LEU A 274 17.84 -33.80 13.35
C LEU A 274 17.74 -34.95 14.36
N SER A 275 17.17 -34.74 15.54
CA SER A 275 16.93 -35.80 16.53
C SER A 275 15.98 -36.90 16.04
N GLN A 276 15.09 -36.60 15.09
CA GLN A 276 14.19 -37.59 14.48
C GLN A 276 14.89 -38.42 13.39
N LEU A 277 16.01 -37.93 12.84
CA LEU A 277 16.61 -38.45 11.62
C LEU A 277 17.09 -39.92 11.73
N PRO A 278 17.72 -40.37 12.84
CA PRO A 278 18.09 -41.77 13.01
C PRO A 278 16.87 -42.71 12.92
N THR A 279 15.78 -42.39 13.64
CA THR A 279 14.56 -43.20 13.64
C THR A 279 13.85 -43.22 12.29
N ILE A 280 13.90 -42.12 11.52
CA ILE A 280 13.29 -42.05 10.18
C ILE A 280 14.06 -42.93 9.19
N ILE A 281 15.39 -42.93 9.26
CA ILE A 281 16.25 -43.65 8.31
C ILE A 281 16.32 -45.14 8.65
N GLU A 282 16.44 -45.49 9.94
CA GLU A 282 16.61 -46.88 10.38
C GLU A 282 15.28 -47.62 10.50
N GLU A 283 14.25 -46.98 11.07
CA GLU A 283 12.97 -47.62 11.40
C GLU A 283 11.84 -47.27 10.41
N GLY A 284 12.04 -46.29 9.52
CA GLY A 284 11.01 -45.83 8.58
C GLY A 284 9.86 -45.06 9.24
N THR A 285 10.11 -44.49 10.42
CA THR A 285 9.09 -43.75 11.20
C THR A 285 8.58 -42.52 10.45
N ALA A 286 7.28 -42.22 10.61
CA ALA A 286 6.67 -41.04 10.00
C ALA A 286 7.23 -39.75 10.63
N PHE A 287 7.65 -38.81 9.78
CA PHE A 287 8.21 -37.54 10.20
C PHE A 287 7.18 -36.67 10.94
N ARG A 288 7.58 -36.10 12.08
CA ARG A 288 6.76 -35.15 12.85
C ARG A 288 7.20 -33.72 12.55
N HIS A 289 6.25 -32.94 12.05
CA HIS A 289 6.47 -31.52 11.73
C HIS A 289 6.90 -30.69 12.95
N SER A 290 7.69 -29.65 12.68
CA SER A 290 8.20 -28.74 13.69
C SER A 290 7.08 -27.89 14.29
N PRO A 291 7.09 -27.63 15.62
CA PRO A 291 6.14 -26.71 16.25
C PRO A 291 6.41 -25.23 15.91
N PHE A 292 7.53 -24.91 15.24
CA PHE A 292 8.00 -23.55 14.98
C PHE A 292 6.88 -22.58 14.56
N PHE A 293 6.13 -22.89 13.49
CA PHE A 293 5.09 -21.97 13.01
C PHE A 293 3.93 -21.81 14.01
N ALA A 294 3.58 -22.86 14.75
CA ALA A 294 2.51 -22.80 15.75
C ALA A 294 2.92 -21.92 16.95
N GLU A 295 4.18 -22.02 17.39
CA GLU A 295 4.76 -21.20 18.46
C GLU A 295 4.86 -19.73 18.04
N GLN A 296 5.33 -19.45 16.82
CA GLN A 296 5.45 -18.08 16.31
C GLN A 296 4.09 -17.39 16.12
N LEU A 297 3.06 -18.13 15.66
CA LEU A 297 1.69 -17.60 15.64
C LEU A 297 1.15 -17.33 17.05
N THR A 298 1.54 -18.14 18.04
CA THR A 298 1.15 -17.93 19.44
C THR A 298 1.83 -16.69 20.01
N ALA A 299 3.12 -16.47 19.72
CA ALA A 299 3.82 -15.25 20.10
C ALA A 299 3.18 -14.00 19.48
N PHE A 300 2.81 -14.07 18.19
CA PHE A 300 2.08 -12.99 17.50
C PHE A 300 0.71 -12.72 18.14
N GLN A 301 -0.01 -13.78 18.50
CA GLN A 301 -1.28 -13.67 19.21
C GLN A 301 -1.12 -13.01 20.58
N VAL A 302 -0.10 -13.37 21.34
CA VAL A 302 0.22 -12.72 22.62
C VAL A 302 0.50 -11.24 22.40
N TRP A 303 1.31 -10.88 21.39
CA TRP A 303 1.58 -9.49 21.05
C TRP A 303 0.28 -8.69 20.80
N LEU A 304 -0.69 -9.26 20.08
CA LEU A 304 -1.99 -8.64 19.82
C LEU A 304 -2.82 -8.43 21.10
N THR A 305 -2.75 -9.35 22.08
CA THR A 305 -3.51 -9.21 23.34
C THR A 305 -3.00 -8.09 24.22
N MET A 306 -1.74 -7.69 24.08
CA MET A 306 -1.12 -6.75 25.01
C MET A 306 -1.53 -5.28 24.73
N GLY A 307 -2.27 -4.93 23.66
CA GLY A 307 -2.77 -3.57 23.37
C GLY A 307 -1.91 -2.71 22.42
N VAL A 308 -2.47 -1.57 21.97
CA VAL A 308 -2.02 -0.74 20.81
C VAL A 308 -1.09 0.44 21.19
N GLU A 309 -0.73 0.60 22.46
CA GLU A 309 0.16 1.68 22.89
C GLU A 309 1.51 1.60 22.15
N ASN A 310 2.07 2.73 21.69
CA ASN A 310 3.29 2.86 20.89
C ASN A 310 4.38 1.83 21.19
N ARG A 311 4.33 0.71 20.46
CA ARG A 311 5.23 -0.43 20.63
C ARG A 311 6.06 -0.65 19.39
N ASN A 312 7.14 -1.39 19.58
CA ASN A 312 7.85 -1.98 18.48
C ASN A 312 6.89 -2.84 17.65
N PRO A 313 7.02 -2.81 16.32
CA PRO A 313 6.22 -3.63 15.43
C PRO A 313 6.37 -5.12 15.78
N PRO A 314 5.35 -5.95 15.51
CA PRO A 314 5.41 -7.37 15.81
C PRO A 314 6.50 -8.04 14.97
N GLU A 315 7.48 -8.62 15.65
CA GLU A 315 8.61 -9.29 15.02
C GLU A 315 8.17 -10.46 14.12
N GLN A 316 7.04 -11.11 14.44
CA GLN A 316 6.56 -12.30 13.75
C GLN A 316 5.81 -12.00 12.44
N LEU A 317 5.62 -10.73 12.06
CA LEU A 317 4.83 -10.35 10.88
C LEU A 317 5.32 -11.03 9.56
N PRO A 318 6.63 -11.12 9.27
CA PRO A 318 7.12 -11.85 8.09
C PRO A 318 6.87 -13.36 8.19
N ILE A 319 6.82 -13.92 9.40
CA ILE A 319 6.50 -15.34 9.62
C ILE A 319 5.04 -15.60 9.28
N VAL A 320 4.12 -14.70 9.68
CA VAL A 320 2.69 -14.80 9.33
C VAL A 320 2.54 -14.87 7.81
N LEU A 321 3.28 -14.05 7.05
CA LEU A 321 3.31 -14.11 5.58
C LEU A 321 3.76 -15.49 5.08
N GLN A 322 4.84 -16.05 5.63
CA GLN A 322 5.29 -17.38 5.24
C GLN A 322 4.25 -18.47 5.54
N VAL A 323 3.52 -18.34 6.66
CA VAL A 323 2.47 -19.27 7.06
C VAL A 323 1.27 -19.25 6.12
N LEU A 324 0.92 -18.11 5.51
CA LEU A 324 -0.18 -18.02 4.53
C LEU A 324 0.02 -18.97 3.34
N LEU A 325 1.28 -19.27 3.01
CA LEU A 325 1.63 -20.20 1.95
C LEU A 325 1.37 -21.67 2.33
N SER A 326 1.19 -21.97 3.61
CA SER A 326 0.77 -23.29 4.11
C SER A 326 -0.74 -23.44 4.02
N GLN A 327 -1.24 -24.68 4.00
CA GLN A 327 -2.67 -24.96 4.20
C GLN A 327 -3.00 -25.18 5.68
N VAL A 328 -2.13 -25.87 6.42
CA VAL A 328 -2.40 -26.35 7.79
C VAL A 328 -2.72 -25.22 8.77
N HIS A 329 -1.94 -24.14 8.72
CA HIS A 329 -2.06 -23.02 9.66
C HIS A 329 -2.69 -21.77 9.02
N ARG A 330 -3.22 -21.88 7.80
CA ARG A 330 -3.68 -20.73 7.01
C ARG A 330 -4.82 -19.99 7.69
N LEU A 331 -5.82 -20.71 8.17
CA LEU A 331 -6.99 -20.13 8.82
C LEU A 331 -6.59 -19.31 10.04
N ARG A 332 -5.77 -19.89 10.92
CA ARG A 332 -5.26 -19.20 12.11
C ARG A 332 -4.42 -17.97 11.75
N ALA A 333 -3.55 -18.07 10.74
CA ALA A 333 -2.74 -16.94 10.30
C ALA A 333 -3.57 -15.80 9.70
N LEU A 334 -4.62 -16.12 8.92
CA LEU A 334 -5.54 -15.12 8.37
C LEU A 334 -6.40 -14.45 9.46
N ASP A 335 -6.88 -15.20 10.45
CA ASP A 335 -7.58 -14.64 11.62
C ASP A 335 -6.69 -13.65 12.37
N LEU A 336 -5.46 -14.05 12.72
CA LEU A 336 -4.52 -13.17 13.42
C LEU A 336 -4.11 -11.96 12.56
N LEU A 337 -3.93 -12.14 11.25
CA LEU A 337 -3.67 -11.03 10.32
C LEU A 337 -4.86 -10.07 10.28
N GLY A 338 -6.09 -10.56 10.21
CA GLY A 338 -7.29 -9.73 10.29
C GLY A 338 -7.32 -8.89 11.56
N ARG A 339 -7.12 -9.51 12.73
CA ARG A 339 -7.04 -8.81 14.02
C ARG A 339 -5.92 -7.76 14.07
N PHE A 340 -4.79 -8.04 13.44
CA PHE A 340 -3.69 -7.07 13.33
C PHE A 340 -4.07 -5.86 12.46
N LEU A 341 -4.66 -6.08 11.29
CA LEU A 341 -5.11 -5.00 10.39
C LEU A 341 -6.22 -4.15 11.02
N ASP A 342 -7.00 -4.74 11.93
CA ASP A 342 -8.06 -4.04 12.65
C ASP A 342 -7.53 -2.98 13.64
N LEU A 343 -6.24 -3.06 14.04
CA LEU A 343 -5.61 -2.06 14.92
C LEU A 343 -5.52 -0.66 14.29
N GLY A 344 -5.66 -0.54 12.97
CA GLY A 344 -5.78 0.73 12.27
C GLY A 344 -4.90 0.87 11.02
N PRO A 345 -4.91 2.04 10.37
CA PRO A 345 -4.22 2.26 9.09
C PRO A 345 -2.71 2.03 9.12
N TRP A 346 -2.06 2.30 10.26
CA TRP A 346 -0.63 2.05 10.44
C TRP A 346 -0.28 0.56 10.29
N ALA A 347 -1.16 -0.32 10.79
CA ALA A 347 -0.96 -1.77 10.76
C ALA A 347 -1.13 -2.30 9.33
N VAL A 348 -2.11 -1.75 8.59
CA VAL A 348 -2.29 -2.02 7.16
C VAL A 348 -1.06 -1.58 6.35
N SER A 349 -0.57 -0.36 6.57
CA SER A 349 0.66 0.13 5.94
C SER A 349 1.85 -0.78 6.25
N LEU A 350 1.99 -1.22 7.51
CA LEU A 350 3.04 -2.13 7.91
C LEU A 350 2.93 -3.50 7.21
N ALA A 351 1.73 -4.08 7.13
CA ALA A 351 1.50 -5.35 6.45
C ALA A 351 1.74 -5.26 4.93
N LEU A 352 1.35 -4.14 4.28
CA LEU A 352 1.68 -3.90 2.87
C LEU A 352 3.19 -3.77 2.68
N SER A 353 3.88 -3.07 3.59
CA SER A 353 5.33 -2.91 3.57
C SER A 353 6.11 -4.19 3.92
N VAL A 354 5.49 -5.22 4.49
CA VAL A 354 6.13 -6.55 4.61
C VAL A 354 6.00 -7.36 3.30
N GLY A 355 5.07 -6.95 2.42
CA GLY A 355 4.78 -7.61 1.16
C GLY A 355 3.64 -8.63 1.25
N ILE A 356 2.61 -8.39 2.07
CA ILE A 356 1.47 -9.33 2.22
C ILE A 356 0.56 -9.39 0.98
N PHE A 357 0.52 -8.30 0.22
CA PHE A 357 -0.41 -8.07 -0.89
C PHE A 357 -0.49 -9.21 -1.92
N PRO A 358 0.62 -9.65 -2.57
CA PRO A 358 0.56 -10.69 -3.59
C PRO A 358 0.06 -12.03 -3.05
N TYR A 359 0.27 -12.32 -1.77
CA TYR A 359 -0.17 -13.56 -1.14
C TYR A 359 -1.69 -13.55 -0.92
N VAL A 360 -2.22 -12.46 -0.39
CA VAL A 360 -3.66 -12.29 -0.15
C VAL A 360 -4.44 -12.20 -1.47
N LEU A 361 -3.86 -11.56 -2.50
CA LEU A 361 -4.41 -11.55 -3.86
C LEU A 361 -4.52 -12.96 -4.45
N LYS A 362 -3.44 -13.75 -4.35
CA LYS A 362 -3.45 -15.14 -4.82
C LYS A 362 -4.47 -16.02 -4.07
N LEU A 363 -4.73 -15.74 -2.79
CA LEU A 363 -5.72 -16.49 -2.02
C LEU A 363 -7.16 -16.27 -2.49
N LEU A 364 -7.47 -15.21 -3.24
CA LEU A 364 -8.78 -15.02 -3.86
C LEU A 364 -9.10 -16.09 -4.92
N GLN A 365 -8.08 -16.78 -5.46
CA GLN A 365 -8.29 -17.90 -6.38
C GLN A 365 -8.66 -19.20 -5.65
N SER A 366 -8.63 -19.22 -4.32
CA SER A 366 -8.98 -20.40 -3.51
C SER A 366 -10.50 -20.62 -3.47
N SER A 367 -10.93 -21.87 -3.64
CA SER A 367 -12.33 -22.28 -3.54
C SER A 367 -12.80 -22.59 -2.11
N ALA A 368 -11.90 -22.55 -1.11
CA ALA A 368 -12.21 -22.89 0.27
C ALA A 368 -13.15 -21.85 0.91
N ARG A 369 -14.37 -22.29 1.26
CA ARG A 369 -15.45 -21.42 1.80
C ARG A 369 -15.09 -20.79 3.15
N GLU A 370 -14.38 -21.54 4.00
CA GLU A 370 -13.88 -21.10 5.31
C GLU A 370 -12.97 -19.86 5.25
N LEU A 371 -12.34 -19.58 4.11
CA LEU A 371 -11.48 -18.41 3.94
C LEU A 371 -12.26 -17.13 3.63
N ARG A 372 -13.49 -17.25 3.12
CA ARG A 372 -14.28 -16.10 2.62
C ARG A 372 -14.45 -14.98 3.65
N PRO A 373 -14.91 -15.25 4.88
CA PRO A 373 -15.12 -14.17 5.86
C PRO A 373 -13.82 -13.43 6.19
N LEU A 374 -12.71 -14.18 6.31
CA LEU A 374 -11.39 -13.65 6.65
C LEU A 374 -10.80 -12.82 5.50
N LEU A 375 -10.89 -13.31 4.27
CA LEU A 375 -10.37 -12.61 3.09
C LEU A 375 -11.18 -11.35 2.80
N VAL A 376 -12.50 -11.38 2.94
CA VAL A 376 -13.35 -10.18 2.86
C VAL A 376 -12.92 -9.15 3.89
N PHE A 377 -12.74 -9.55 5.16
CA PHE A 377 -12.32 -8.63 6.20
C PHE A 377 -10.96 -7.98 5.90
N ILE A 378 -9.97 -8.79 5.50
CA ILE A 378 -8.62 -8.30 5.16
C ILE A 378 -8.68 -7.31 3.98
N TRP A 379 -9.41 -7.64 2.91
CA TRP A 379 -9.50 -6.78 1.74
C TRP A 379 -10.26 -5.48 2.01
N ALA A 380 -11.29 -5.52 2.86
CA ALA A 380 -11.96 -4.30 3.31
C ALA A 380 -10.98 -3.37 4.06
N LYS A 381 -10.12 -3.91 4.93
CA LYS A 381 -9.10 -3.12 5.63
C LYS A 381 -8.02 -2.57 4.69
N ILE A 382 -7.57 -3.35 3.70
CA ILE A 382 -6.59 -2.90 2.71
C ILE A 382 -7.16 -1.75 1.87
N LEU A 383 -8.34 -1.94 1.27
CA LEU A 383 -8.96 -0.96 0.38
C LEU A 383 -9.44 0.30 1.10
N ALA A 384 -9.69 0.23 2.41
CA ALA A 384 -9.95 1.41 3.22
C ALA A 384 -8.74 2.33 3.38
N VAL A 385 -7.52 1.82 3.19
CA VAL A 385 -6.26 2.58 3.31
C VAL A 385 -5.69 2.91 1.94
N ASP A 386 -5.67 1.96 1.01
CA ASP A 386 -5.12 2.13 -0.33
C ASP A 386 -6.12 1.67 -1.40
N SER A 387 -6.81 2.64 -1.99
CA SER A 387 -7.78 2.40 -3.07
C SER A 387 -7.12 2.08 -4.42
N SER A 388 -5.81 2.29 -4.59
CA SER A 388 -5.12 2.02 -5.86
C SER A 388 -5.07 0.53 -6.21
N CYS A 389 -5.19 -0.33 -5.19
CA CYS A 389 -5.27 -1.79 -5.30
C CYS A 389 -6.42 -2.30 -6.19
N GLN A 390 -7.39 -1.45 -6.56
CA GLN A 390 -8.48 -1.80 -7.49
C GLN A 390 -7.98 -2.31 -8.85
N ALA A 391 -6.86 -1.78 -9.36
CA ALA A 391 -6.33 -2.18 -10.66
C ALA A 391 -5.88 -3.66 -10.67
N ASP A 392 -5.16 -4.10 -9.64
CA ASP A 392 -4.69 -5.48 -9.51
C ASP A 392 -5.84 -6.46 -9.25
N LEU A 393 -6.84 -6.06 -8.46
CA LEU A 393 -8.04 -6.87 -8.21
C LEU A 393 -8.86 -7.13 -9.48
N VAL A 394 -8.94 -6.17 -10.38
CA VAL A 394 -9.66 -6.36 -11.66
C VAL A 394 -8.83 -7.21 -12.60
N LYS A 395 -7.52 -6.92 -12.74
CA LYS A 395 -6.59 -7.66 -13.58
C LYS A 395 -6.55 -9.16 -13.28
N ASP A 396 -6.54 -9.53 -12.00
CA ASP A 396 -6.46 -10.94 -11.57
C ASP A 396 -7.84 -11.60 -11.37
N ASN A 397 -8.92 -10.96 -11.85
CA ASN A 397 -10.32 -11.42 -11.69
C ASN A 397 -10.78 -11.56 -10.22
N GLY A 398 -10.14 -10.87 -9.28
CA GLY A 398 -10.51 -10.86 -7.85
C GLY A 398 -11.91 -10.30 -7.59
N HIS A 399 -12.41 -9.38 -8.42
CA HIS A 399 -13.78 -8.86 -8.33
C HIS A 399 -14.86 -9.96 -8.36
N LYS A 400 -14.65 -11.05 -9.12
CA LYS A 400 -15.58 -12.20 -9.19
C LYS A 400 -15.72 -12.92 -7.85
N TYR A 401 -14.65 -12.94 -7.06
CA TYR A 401 -14.68 -13.51 -5.72
C TYR A 401 -15.69 -12.79 -4.84
N PHE A 402 -15.62 -11.45 -4.81
CA PHE A 402 -16.51 -10.62 -4.00
C PHE A 402 -17.95 -10.62 -4.51
N LEU A 403 -18.17 -10.64 -5.84
CA LEU A 403 -19.51 -10.85 -6.40
C LEU A 403 -20.16 -12.14 -5.88
N SER A 404 -19.40 -13.24 -5.86
CA SER A 404 -19.90 -14.52 -5.36
C SER A 404 -20.21 -14.52 -3.86
N VAL A 405 -19.54 -13.67 -3.08
CA VAL A 405 -19.78 -13.55 -1.63
C VAL A 405 -20.98 -12.66 -1.34
N LEU A 406 -21.16 -11.57 -2.10
CA LEU A 406 -22.32 -10.68 -1.94
C LEU A 406 -23.63 -11.38 -2.31
N ALA A 407 -23.59 -12.25 -3.32
CA ALA A 407 -24.74 -13.05 -3.77
C ALA A 407 -25.04 -14.27 -2.87
N ASP A 408 -24.22 -14.55 -1.84
CA ASP A 408 -24.39 -15.72 -0.96
C ASP A 408 -25.29 -15.38 0.25
N PRO A 409 -26.54 -15.88 0.33
CA PRO A 409 -27.45 -15.55 1.42
C PRO A 409 -27.00 -16.10 2.78
N TYR A 410 -26.15 -17.13 2.79
CA TYR A 410 -25.64 -17.74 4.03
C TYR A 410 -24.50 -16.92 4.66
N MET A 411 -23.93 -15.96 3.92
CA MET A 411 -22.90 -15.07 4.44
C MET A 411 -23.54 -14.05 5.41
N PRO A 412 -23.00 -13.87 6.64
CA PRO A 412 -23.50 -12.88 7.58
C PRO A 412 -23.53 -11.47 6.96
N ALA A 413 -24.54 -10.68 7.33
CA ALA A 413 -24.78 -9.35 6.76
C ALA A 413 -23.58 -8.41 6.94
N GLU A 414 -22.81 -8.55 8.02
CA GLU A 414 -21.58 -7.78 8.27
C GLU A 414 -20.51 -8.03 7.19
N HIS A 415 -20.29 -9.29 6.81
CA HIS A 415 -19.35 -9.65 5.74
C HIS A 415 -19.90 -9.29 4.36
N ARG A 416 -21.21 -9.42 4.12
CA ARG A 416 -21.84 -8.89 2.89
C ARG A 416 -21.67 -7.37 2.79
N THR A 417 -21.77 -6.64 3.90
CA THR A 417 -21.57 -5.18 3.95
C THR A 417 -20.14 -4.82 3.57
N MET A 418 -19.15 -5.49 4.16
CA MET A 418 -17.73 -5.32 3.78
C MET A 418 -17.49 -5.67 2.31
N THR A 419 -18.20 -6.67 1.77
CA THR A 419 -18.11 -7.06 0.37
C THR A 419 -18.68 -5.98 -0.56
N ALA A 420 -19.84 -5.39 -0.21
CA ALA A 420 -20.41 -4.26 -0.94
C ALA A 420 -19.48 -3.04 -0.91
N PHE A 421 -18.82 -2.77 0.22
CA PHE A 421 -17.77 -1.75 0.33
C PHE A 421 -16.61 -2.03 -0.63
N ILE A 422 -16.07 -3.25 -0.65
CA ILE A 422 -14.96 -3.64 -1.54
C ILE A 422 -15.34 -3.42 -3.01
N LEU A 423 -16.53 -3.88 -3.42
CA LEU A 423 -17.02 -3.70 -4.78
C LEU A 423 -17.23 -2.22 -5.11
N ALA A 424 -17.77 -1.43 -4.17
CA ALA A 424 -17.92 0.01 -4.33
C ALA A 424 -16.58 0.74 -4.46
N VAL A 425 -15.49 0.24 -3.86
CA VAL A 425 -14.14 0.78 -4.08
C VAL A 425 -13.59 0.35 -5.44
N ILE A 426 -13.76 -0.93 -5.84
CA ILE A 426 -13.28 -1.44 -7.14
C ILE A 426 -13.85 -0.67 -8.33
N VAL A 427 -15.12 -0.24 -8.25
CA VAL A 427 -15.77 0.51 -9.34
C VAL A 427 -15.62 2.03 -9.22
N ASN A 428 -14.94 2.54 -8.19
CA ASN A 428 -14.89 3.97 -7.89
C ASN A 428 -14.00 4.72 -8.88
N ASN A 429 -14.60 5.51 -9.77
CA ASN A 429 -13.89 6.28 -10.81
C ASN A 429 -12.90 5.43 -11.63
N TYR A 430 -13.25 4.16 -11.88
CA TYR A 430 -12.41 3.22 -12.62
C TYR A 430 -13.21 2.42 -13.64
N THR A 431 -13.15 2.84 -14.90
CA THR A 431 -13.98 2.31 -16.00
C THR A 431 -13.77 0.82 -16.25
N THR A 432 -12.51 0.34 -16.24
CA THR A 432 -12.23 -1.10 -16.40
C THR A 432 -12.86 -1.92 -15.26
N GLY A 433 -12.90 -1.38 -14.05
CA GLY A 433 -13.58 -2.01 -12.91
C GLY A 433 -15.10 -2.00 -13.06
N GLN A 434 -15.68 -0.88 -13.52
CA GLN A 434 -17.12 -0.77 -13.83
C GLN A 434 -17.54 -1.77 -14.90
N GLU A 435 -16.81 -1.87 -16.02
CA GLU A 435 -17.07 -2.82 -17.10
C GLU A 435 -17.02 -4.28 -16.61
N ALA A 436 -15.96 -4.63 -15.86
CA ALA A 436 -15.78 -5.98 -15.32
C ALA A 436 -16.90 -6.36 -14.33
N CYS A 437 -17.28 -5.45 -13.44
CA CYS A 437 -18.35 -5.68 -12.47
C CYS A 437 -19.74 -5.70 -13.12
N LEU A 438 -19.97 -4.91 -14.18
CA LEU A 438 -21.19 -4.94 -14.97
C LEU A 438 -21.37 -6.30 -15.65
N GLN A 439 -20.32 -6.82 -16.28
CA GLN A 439 -20.31 -8.18 -16.85
C GLN A 439 -20.51 -9.26 -15.78
N GLY A 440 -20.06 -8.99 -14.55
CA GLY A 440 -20.28 -9.83 -13.37
C GLY A 440 -21.68 -9.73 -12.75
N ASN A 441 -22.61 -9.01 -13.39
CA ASN A 441 -23.99 -8.82 -12.95
C ASN A 441 -24.13 -8.12 -11.58
N LEU A 442 -23.23 -7.19 -11.25
CA LEU A 442 -23.24 -6.48 -9.98
C LEU A 442 -24.56 -5.76 -9.70
N ILE A 443 -25.19 -5.16 -10.71
CA ILE A 443 -26.44 -4.39 -10.55
C ILE A 443 -27.56 -5.28 -10.02
N ALA A 444 -27.83 -6.42 -10.67
CA ALA A 444 -28.87 -7.34 -10.23
C ALA A 444 -28.60 -7.85 -8.81
N ILE A 445 -27.36 -8.27 -8.52
CA ILE A 445 -26.95 -8.76 -7.19
C ILE A 445 -27.21 -7.68 -6.13
N CYS A 446 -26.82 -6.43 -6.38
CA CYS A 446 -27.06 -5.32 -5.46
C CYS A 446 -28.55 -5.06 -5.24
N LEU A 447 -29.36 -5.07 -6.30
CA LEU A 447 -30.80 -4.81 -6.20
C LEU A 447 -31.54 -5.87 -5.37
N GLU A 448 -31.08 -7.13 -5.37
CA GLU A 448 -31.63 -8.18 -4.51
C GLU A 448 -31.36 -7.94 -3.01
N GLN A 449 -30.28 -7.23 -2.68
CA GLN A 449 -29.84 -6.97 -1.30
C GLN A 449 -30.42 -5.66 -0.72
N LEU A 450 -31.17 -4.89 -1.52
CA LEU A 450 -31.61 -3.53 -1.18
C LEU A 450 -32.58 -3.48 0.01
N ASN A 451 -33.35 -4.56 0.23
CA ASN A 451 -34.34 -4.67 1.31
C ASN A 451 -33.82 -5.47 2.52
N ASP A 452 -32.51 -5.69 2.63
CA ASP A 452 -31.94 -6.44 3.75
C ASP A 452 -32.18 -5.70 5.09
N PRO A 453 -32.46 -6.41 6.21
CA PRO A 453 -32.66 -5.78 7.51
C PRO A 453 -31.48 -4.94 8.01
N HIS A 454 -30.26 -5.23 7.55
CA HIS A 454 -29.04 -4.58 8.01
C HIS A 454 -28.83 -3.19 7.37
N PRO A 455 -28.85 -2.09 8.14
CA PRO A 455 -28.85 -0.73 7.58
C PRO A 455 -27.56 -0.38 6.83
N LEU A 456 -26.39 -0.80 7.35
CA LEU A 456 -25.11 -0.55 6.66
C LEU A 456 -25.02 -1.31 5.34
N LEU A 457 -25.68 -2.46 5.21
CA LEU A 457 -25.68 -3.20 3.96
C LEU A 457 -26.47 -2.43 2.91
N ARG A 458 -27.70 -1.99 3.25
CA ARG A 458 -28.53 -1.15 2.37
C ARG A 458 -27.78 0.11 1.93
N GLN A 459 -27.10 0.78 2.87
CA GLN A 459 -26.27 1.94 2.60
C GLN A 459 -25.17 1.64 1.57
N TRP A 460 -24.32 0.65 1.81
CA TRP A 460 -23.18 0.35 0.94
C TRP A 460 -23.60 -0.23 -0.41
N VAL A 461 -24.70 -0.98 -0.46
CA VAL A 461 -25.30 -1.45 -1.72
C VAL A 461 -25.77 -0.26 -2.58
N ALA A 462 -26.45 0.72 -1.99
CA ALA A 462 -26.86 1.93 -2.71
C ALA A 462 -25.64 2.75 -3.19
N ILE A 463 -24.61 2.92 -2.35
CA ILE A 463 -23.34 3.57 -2.78
C ILE A 463 -22.68 2.80 -3.93
N CYS A 464 -22.65 1.47 -3.84
CA CYS A 464 -22.07 0.61 -4.88
C CYS A 464 -22.81 0.76 -6.21
N LEU A 465 -24.14 0.83 -6.18
CA LEU A 465 -24.99 1.11 -7.34
C LEU A 465 -24.71 2.50 -7.92
N GLY A 466 -24.64 3.53 -7.08
CA GLY A 466 -24.30 4.89 -7.52
C GLY A 466 -22.96 4.98 -8.25
N ARG A 467 -21.94 4.30 -7.73
CA ARG A 467 -20.59 4.33 -8.32
C ARG A 467 -20.44 3.50 -9.60
N ILE A 468 -21.17 2.40 -9.77
CA ILE A 468 -21.03 1.57 -10.98
C ILE A 468 -21.52 2.29 -12.24
N TRP A 469 -22.60 3.09 -12.14
CA TRP A 469 -23.09 3.84 -13.30
C TRP A 469 -22.54 5.24 -13.41
N GLN A 470 -21.83 5.76 -12.39
CA GLN A 470 -21.23 7.09 -12.41
C GLN A 470 -20.32 7.28 -13.63
N ASN A 471 -20.66 8.27 -14.45
CA ASN A 471 -20.04 8.58 -15.75
C ASN A 471 -19.95 7.35 -16.68
N PHE A 472 -20.89 6.41 -16.60
CA PHE A 472 -20.86 5.16 -17.37
C PHE A 472 -22.26 4.71 -17.84
N ASP A 473 -22.62 5.12 -19.06
CA ASP A 473 -23.96 4.95 -19.64
C ASP A 473 -24.38 3.48 -19.80
N SER A 474 -23.44 2.57 -20.10
CA SER A 474 -23.76 1.14 -20.25
C SER A 474 -24.34 0.54 -18.96
N ALA A 475 -23.80 0.93 -17.80
CA ALA A 475 -24.34 0.52 -16.50
C ALA A 475 -25.65 1.24 -16.16
N ARG A 476 -25.79 2.54 -16.52
CA ARG A 476 -27.07 3.27 -16.38
C ARG A 476 -28.20 2.54 -17.10
N TRP A 477 -28.01 2.20 -18.39
CA TRP A 477 -29.01 1.50 -19.19
C TRP A 477 -29.31 0.10 -18.68
N CYS A 478 -28.32 -0.61 -18.13
CA CYS A 478 -28.58 -1.86 -17.42
C CYS A 478 -29.46 -1.63 -16.18
N GLY A 479 -29.20 -0.57 -15.42
CA GLY A 479 -30.03 -0.17 -14.28
C GLY A 479 -31.48 0.22 -14.68
N VAL A 480 -31.66 0.87 -15.84
CA VAL A 480 -33.01 1.15 -16.40
C VAL A 480 -33.76 -0.17 -16.64
N ARG A 481 -33.16 -1.12 -17.34
CA ARG A 481 -33.77 -2.43 -17.62
C ARG A 481 -34.16 -3.20 -16.36
N ASP A 482 -33.35 -3.10 -15.31
CA ASP A 482 -33.58 -3.80 -14.04
C ASP A 482 -34.47 -3.00 -13.06
N SER A 483 -35.00 -1.85 -13.51
CA SER A 483 -35.83 -0.91 -12.73
C SER A 483 -35.16 -0.47 -11.43
N ALA A 484 -33.85 -0.18 -11.50
CA ALA A 484 -33.04 0.17 -10.34
C ALA A 484 -33.50 1.45 -9.64
N HIS A 485 -33.87 2.48 -10.42
CA HIS A 485 -34.36 3.76 -9.92
C HIS A 485 -35.66 3.61 -9.11
N GLU A 486 -36.62 2.82 -9.59
CA GLU A 486 -37.87 2.54 -8.86
C GLU A 486 -37.61 1.81 -7.54
N LYS A 487 -36.74 0.79 -7.55
CA LYS A 487 -36.38 0.05 -6.35
C LYS A 487 -35.70 0.95 -5.31
N LEU A 488 -34.86 1.89 -5.74
CA LEU A 488 -34.18 2.85 -4.87
C LEU A 488 -35.13 3.84 -4.20
N TYR A 489 -36.32 4.10 -4.74
CA TYR A 489 -37.29 5.01 -4.10
C TYR A 489 -37.74 4.52 -2.72
N SER A 490 -37.80 3.20 -2.51
CA SER A 490 -38.11 2.62 -1.21
C SER A 490 -37.16 3.11 -0.11
N LEU A 491 -35.88 3.28 -0.44
CA LEU A 491 -34.84 3.72 0.49
C LEU A 491 -34.90 5.21 0.83
N LEU A 492 -35.60 6.05 0.06
CA LEU A 492 -35.76 7.47 0.35
C LEU A 492 -36.60 7.70 1.62
N SER A 493 -37.41 6.72 2.01
CA SER A 493 -38.22 6.71 3.23
C SER A 493 -37.62 5.89 4.38
N ASP A 494 -36.37 5.41 4.25
CA ASP A 494 -35.71 4.59 5.27
C ASP A 494 -35.56 5.37 6.61
N PRO A 495 -35.78 4.72 7.77
CA PRO A 495 -35.61 5.38 9.07
C PRO A 495 -34.20 5.93 9.32
N ILE A 496 -33.18 5.36 8.69
CA ILE A 496 -31.77 5.73 8.88
C ILE A 496 -31.36 6.80 7.86
N PRO A 497 -30.91 8.00 8.29
CA PRO A 497 -30.57 9.09 7.38
C PRO A 497 -29.38 8.76 6.47
N GLU A 498 -28.44 7.92 6.90
CA GLU A 498 -27.31 7.47 6.09
C GLU A 498 -27.76 6.63 4.88
N VAL A 499 -28.81 5.81 5.04
CA VAL A 499 -29.38 5.00 3.94
C VAL A 499 -30.12 5.91 2.96
N ARG A 500 -30.92 6.85 3.46
CA ARG A 500 -31.58 7.87 2.64
C ARG A 500 -30.56 8.69 1.84
N CYS A 501 -29.49 9.13 2.48
CA CYS A 501 -28.39 9.85 1.82
C CYS A 501 -27.73 9.02 0.71
N ALA A 502 -27.47 7.73 0.95
CA ALA A 502 -26.90 6.84 -0.06
C ALA A 502 -27.84 6.62 -1.26
N ALA A 503 -29.15 6.53 -1.02
CA ALA A 503 -30.14 6.45 -2.09
C ALA A 503 -30.21 7.73 -2.93
N VAL A 504 -30.15 8.90 -2.28
CA VAL A 504 -30.06 10.21 -2.96
C VAL A 504 -28.80 10.29 -3.82
N PHE A 505 -27.65 9.86 -3.30
CA PHE A 505 -26.41 9.78 -4.08
C PHE A 505 -26.56 8.88 -5.31
N ALA A 506 -27.13 7.68 -5.15
CA ALA A 506 -27.31 6.72 -6.24
C ALA A 506 -28.23 7.28 -7.34
N LEU A 507 -29.35 7.88 -6.96
CA LEU A 507 -30.30 8.51 -7.89
C LEU A 507 -29.71 9.77 -8.54
N GLY A 508 -28.97 10.59 -7.79
CA GLY A 508 -28.32 11.79 -8.30
C GLY A 508 -27.22 11.48 -9.32
N THR A 509 -26.44 10.43 -9.08
CA THR A 509 -25.45 9.92 -10.06
C THR A 509 -26.12 9.26 -11.26
N PHE A 510 -27.32 8.69 -11.10
CA PHE A 510 -28.08 8.10 -12.20
C PHE A 510 -28.52 9.14 -13.24
N VAL A 511 -28.91 10.34 -12.78
CA VAL A 511 -29.31 11.48 -13.65
C VAL A 511 -28.10 12.16 -14.28
N GLY A 512 -26.96 12.23 -13.58
CA GLY A 512 -25.79 12.98 -14.03
C GLY A 512 -25.11 12.47 -15.31
N ASN A 513 -25.40 11.23 -15.74
CA ASN A 513 -24.68 10.56 -16.85
C ASN A 513 -25.51 10.50 -18.13
N SER A 514 -25.91 11.66 -18.67
CA SER A 514 -26.68 11.73 -19.92
C SER A 514 -25.86 12.38 -21.04
N ALA A 515 -24.97 11.60 -21.67
CA ALA A 515 -24.32 12.05 -22.91
C ALA A 515 -25.29 12.03 -24.10
N GLU A 516 -26.19 11.04 -24.15
CA GLU A 516 -27.25 10.94 -25.15
C GLU A 516 -28.62 11.31 -24.55
N ARG A 517 -29.28 12.32 -25.14
CA ARG A 517 -30.62 12.75 -24.74
C ARG A 517 -31.65 12.06 -25.62
N THR A 518 -32.30 11.05 -25.06
CA THR A 518 -33.49 10.44 -25.64
C THR A 518 -34.72 10.89 -24.86
N ASP A 519 -35.90 10.85 -25.48
CA ASP A 519 -37.15 11.14 -24.77
C ASP A 519 -37.37 10.20 -23.58
N HIS A 520 -36.89 8.95 -23.73
CA HIS A 520 -36.94 7.95 -22.68
C HIS A 520 -36.04 8.31 -21.48
N SER A 521 -34.77 8.70 -21.72
CA SER A 521 -33.88 9.14 -20.64
C SER A 521 -34.42 10.38 -19.92
N THR A 522 -34.97 11.33 -20.67
CA THR A 522 -35.56 12.56 -20.12
C THR A 522 -36.75 12.29 -19.22
N THR A 523 -37.61 11.33 -19.58
CA THR A 523 -38.75 10.91 -18.75
C THR A 523 -38.29 10.32 -17.42
N ILE A 524 -37.24 9.48 -17.45
CA ILE A 524 -36.68 8.86 -16.25
C ILE A 524 -36.04 9.93 -15.36
N ASP A 525 -35.27 10.85 -15.94
CA ASP A 525 -34.61 11.93 -15.20
C ASP A 525 -35.63 12.84 -14.52
N HIS A 526 -36.74 13.16 -15.20
CA HIS A 526 -37.86 13.89 -14.60
C HIS A 526 -38.49 13.14 -13.42
N ASN A 527 -38.77 11.84 -13.57
CA ASN A 527 -39.34 11.03 -12.49
C ASN A 527 -38.42 10.99 -11.26
N VAL A 528 -37.12 10.78 -11.48
CA VAL A 528 -36.12 10.77 -10.39
C VAL A 528 -36.05 12.14 -9.71
N ALA A 529 -36.08 13.24 -10.47
CA ALA A 529 -36.10 14.60 -9.94
C ALA A 529 -37.28 14.86 -9.01
N MET A 530 -38.48 14.46 -9.44
CA MET A 530 -39.71 14.61 -8.66
C MET A 530 -39.65 13.83 -7.35
N MET A 531 -39.10 12.62 -7.36
CA MET A 531 -38.92 11.82 -6.14
C MET A 531 -37.88 12.44 -5.20
N LEU A 532 -36.75 12.93 -5.73
CA LEU A 532 -35.73 13.62 -4.94
C LEU A 532 -36.24 14.91 -4.30
N ALA A 533 -37.08 15.68 -5.01
CA ALA A 533 -37.67 16.92 -4.50
C ALA A 533 -38.54 16.71 -3.24
N GLN A 534 -39.06 15.51 -2.99
CA GLN A 534 -39.82 15.21 -1.77
C GLN A 534 -38.95 15.29 -0.50
N LEU A 535 -37.63 15.17 -0.62
CA LEU A 535 -36.67 15.20 0.49
C LEU A 535 -36.18 16.62 0.88
N ILE A 536 -36.73 17.68 0.28
CA ILE A 536 -36.36 19.07 0.63
C ILE A 536 -36.55 19.36 2.12
N ASN A 537 -37.59 18.79 2.72
CA ASN A 537 -37.93 18.95 4.13
C ASN A 537 -37.35 17.86 5.05
N ASP A 538 -36.31 17.14 4.61
CA ASP A 538 -35.64 16.14 5.44
C ASP A 538 -35.04 16.77 6.71
N GLY A 539 -35.21 16.10 7.85
CA GLY A 539 -34.64 16.53 9.13
C GLY A 539 -33.11 16.50 9.16
N SER A 540 -32.48 15.58 8.42
CA SER A 540 -31.03 15.43 8.40
C SER A 540 -30.37 16.42 7.43
N PRO A 541 -29.41 17.24 7.89
CA PRO A 541 -28.65 18.12 6.99
C PRO A 541 -27.76 17.34 6.01
N MET A 542 -27.33 16.13 6.36
CA MET A 542 -26.51 15.28 5.48
C MET A 542 -27.28 14.88 4.22
N VAL A 543 -28.54 14.45 4.38
CA VAL A 543 -29.43 14.09 3.26
C VAL A 543 -29.69 15.31 2.38
N ARG A 544 -29.98 16.47 2.99
CA ARG A 544 -30.24 17.71 2.22
C ARG A 544 -29.00 18.21 1.48
N LYS A 545 -27.81 18.05 2.05
CA LYS A 545 -26.56 18.41 1.37
C LYS A 545 -26.35 17.53 0.13
N GLU A 546 -26.56 16.22 0.26
CA GLU A 546 -26.47 15.29 -0.87
C GLU A 546 -27.56 15.54 -1.91
N LEU A 547 -28.77 15.93 -1.49
CA LEU A 547 -29.86 16.32 -2.37
C LEU A 547 -29.47 17.52 -3.25
N VAL A 548 -28.79 18.52 -2.69
CA VAL A 548 -28.28 19.66 -3.47
C VAL A 548 -27.28 19.19 -4.53
N VAL A 549 -26.36 18.28 -4.18
CA VAL A 549 -25.41 17.70 -5.14
C VAL A 549 -26.15 16.93 -6.24
N ALA A 550 -27.12 16.10 -5.90
CA ALA A 550 -27.93 15.35 -6.86
C ALA A 550 -28.69 16.27 -7.83
N LEU A 551 -29.34 17.32 -7.31
CA LEU A 551 -30.04 18.32 -8.13
C LEU A 551 -29.07 19.16 -8.97
N SER A 552 -27.84 19.39 -8.50
CA SER A 552 -26.84 20.11 -9.29
C SER A 552 -26.49 19.37 -10.59
N HIS A 553 -26.41 18.02 -10.56
CA HIS A 553 -26.21 17.25 -11.78
C HIS A 553 -27.36 17.44 -12.77
N LEU A 554 -28.59 17.53 -12.27
CA LEU A 554 -29.76 17.79 -13.10
C LEU A 554 -29.71 19.20 -13.70
N VAL A 555 -29.34 20.22 -12.91
CA VAL A 555 -29.17 21.59 -13.41
C VAL A 555 -28.12 21.66 -14.51
N VAL A 556 -26.96 21.01 -14.33
CA VAL A 556 -25.89 20.94 -15.35
C VAL A 556 -26.37 20.23 -16.62
N GLN A 557 -27.21 19.20 -16.49
CA GLN A 557 -27.77 18.53 -17.66
C GLN A 557 -28.83 19.38 -18.36
N TYR A 558 -29.65 20.14 -17.65
CA TYR A 558 -30.76 20.92 -18.21
C TYR A 558 -30.54 22.44 -18.12
N GLU A 559 -29.29 22.90 -18.26
CA GLU A 559 -28.90 24.29 -18.05
C GLU A 559 -29.78 25.29 -18.80
N SER A 560 -30.10 25.03 -20.07
CA SER A 560 -30.97 25.90 -20.87
C SER A 560 -32.36 26.10 -20.25
N ASN A 561 -32.93 25.03 -19.68
CA ASN A 561 -34.24 25.06 -19.06
C ASN A 561 -34.17 25.84 -17.74
N PHE A 562 -33.15 25.57 -16.91
CA PHE A 562 -32.97 26.27 -15.65
C PHE A 562 -32.58 27.74 -15.82
N CYS A 563 -31.83 28.12 -16.86
CA CYS A 563 -31.56 29.51 -17.20
C CYS A 563 -32.86 30.27 -17.53
N THR A 564 -33.76 29.64 -18.28
CA THR A 564 -35.07 30.23 -18.60
C THR A 564 -35.89 30.48 -17.33
N VAL A 565 -35.94 29.49 -16.43
CA VAL A 565 -36.65 29.59 -15.15
C VAL A 565 -36.00 30.62 -14.22
N ALA A 566 -34.67 30.68 -14.16
CA ALA A 566 -33.95 31.64 -13.34
C ALA A 566 -34.21 33.08 -13.80
N LEU A 567 -34.20 33.34 -15.11
CA LEU A 567 -34.54 34.66 -15.67
C LEU A 567 -35.96 35.08 -15.34
N GLN A 568 -36.93 34.15 -15.40
CA GLN A 568 -38.31 34.42 -14.98
C GLN A 568 -38.38 34.82 -13.51
N PHE A 569 -37.70 34.10 -12.62
CA PHE A 569 -37.67 34.46 -11.19
C PHE A 569 -36.99 35.81 -10.92
N MET A 570 -35.95 36.16 -11.68
CA MET A 570 -35.30 37.47 -11.59
C MET A 570 -36.20 38.61 -12.08
N GLU A 571 -37.02 38.37 -13.11
CA GLU A 571 -38.03 39.33 -13.58
C GLU A 571 -39.17 39.50 -12.58
N GLU A 572 -39.64 38.40 -11.97
CA GLU A 572 -40.68 38.45 -10.95
C GLU A 572 -40.21 39.16 -9.68
N GLU A 573 -38.95 38.99 -9.25
CA GLU A 573 -38.36 39.74 -8.13
C GLU A 573 -38.42 41.25 -8.34
N LYS A 574 -38.06 41.71 -9.55
CA LYS A 574 -38.09 43.14 -9.91
C LYS A 574 -39.50 43.74 -9.83
N ASN A 575 -40.52 42.89 -9.96
CA ASN A 575 -41.93 43.29 -9.94
C ASN A 575 -42.54 43.28 -8.52
N TYR A 576 -41.79 42.89 -7.47
CA TYR A 576 -42.27 42.99 -6.09
C TYR A 576 -42.25 44.44 -5.58
N PRO A 577 -43.40 45.00 -5.15
CA PRO A 577 -43.43 46.36 -4.62
C PRO A 577 -42.68 46.44 -3.28
N LEU A 578 -41.84 47.48 -3.13
CA LEU A 578 -41.29 47.91 -1.85
C LEU A 578 -42.43 48.09 -0.82
N PRO A 579 -42.24 47.74 0.47
CA PRO A 579 -43.24 48.03 1.48
C PRO A 579 -43.44 49.55 1.53
N SER A 580 -44.65 50.03 1.24
CA SER A 580 -44.99 51.44 1.42
C SER A 580 -44.81 51.84 2.90
N PRO A 581 -44.21 53.00 3.20
CA PRO A 581 -44.12 53.49 4.56
C PRO A 581 -45.54 53.73 5.10
N ALA A 582 -45.76 53.26 6.32
CA ALA A 582 -47.04 53.31 7.03
C ALA A 582 -47.74 54.67 6.91
N ALA A 583 -48.99 54.65 6.45
CA ALA A 583 -49.92 55.74 6.70
C ALA A 583 -50.34 55.70 8.17
N THR A 584 -50.04 56.78 8.88
CA THR A 584 -50.44 57.07 10.26
C THR A 584 -51.96 57.18 10.41
N GLU A 585 -52.47 56.40 11.37
CA GLU A 585 -53.66 56.55 12.22
C GLU A 585 -54.83 57.47 11.82
N GLY A 586 -56.03 56.88 11.80
CA GLY A 586 -57.32 57.53 12.07
C GLY A 586 -58.29 56.49 12.61
N GLY A 587 -58.53 56.52 13.93
CA GLY A 587 -59.10 55.39 14.68
C GLY A 587 -60.62 55.22 14.68
N SER A 588 -61.06 54.08 15.21
CA SER A 588 -62.27 53.96 16.01
C SER A 588 -62.21 52.69 16.88
N LEU A 589 -62.40 52.86 18.18
CA LEU A 589 -62.45 51.85 19.24
C LEU A 589 -63.85 51.24 19.36
N THR A 590 -63.97 49.92 19.56
CA THR A 590 -64.90 49.20 20.50
C THR A 590 -64.75 47.66 20.39
N PRO A 591 -65.15 46.83 21.38
CA PRO A 591 -64.20 45.98 22.10
C PRO A 591 -64.36 44.45 21.95
N VAL A 592 -63.37 43.78 22.56
CA VAL A 592 -63.00 42.35 22.64
C VAL A 592 -64.08 41.37 23.13
N ARG A 593 -64.03 40.11 22.64
CA ARG A 593 -64.37 38.89 23.42
C ARG A 593 -63.58 37.62 22.98
N ASP A 594 -62.56 37.33 23.79
CA ASP A 594 -61.93 36.07 24.28
C ASP A 594 -61.78 34.75 23.47
N GLY A 595 -60.52 34.27 23.45
CA GLY A 595 -60.06 32.87 23.37
C GLY A 595 -58.51 32.77 23.47
N PRO A 596 -57.89 31.77 24.16
CA PRO A 596 -56.73 32.02 25.05
C PRO A 596 -55.31 31.73 24.52
N CYS A 597 -54.36 32.33 25.26
CA CYS A 597 -52.90 32.45 25.21
C CYS A 597 -52.01 31.25 24.81
N THR A 598 -50.94 31.57 24.08
CA THR A 598 -49.59 30.97 24.21
C THR A 598 -48.54 32.09 24.47
N PRO A 599 -47.44 31.81 25.20
CA PRO A 599 -46.64 32.83 25.87
C PRO A 599 -45.57 33.47 24.96
N ARG A 600 -45.36 34.78 25.11
CA ARG A 600 -44.18 35.50 24.59
C ARG A 600 -42.91 34.98 25.26
N LEU A 601 -41.89 34.63 24.47
CA LEU A 601 -40.50 34.62 24.91
C LEU A 601 -39.66 35.59 24.07
N ARG A 602 -38.82 36.32 24.79
CA ARG A 602 -38.01 37.48 24.38
C ARG A 602 -36.92 37.09 23.38
N SER A 603 -36.70 37.96 22.39
CA SER A 603 -35.41 38.06 21.71
C SER A 603 -34.39 38.60 22.70
N VAL A 604 -33.38 37.79 23.03
CA VAL A 604 -32.15 38.27 23.67
C VAL A 604 -31.08 38.31 22.59
N SER A 605 -30.78 39.52 22.13
CA SER A 605 -29.56 39.82 21.39
C SER A 605 -28.38 39.82 22.37
N SER A 606 -27.38 38.98 22.12
CA SER A 606 -26.02 39.25 22.59
C SER A 606 -25.02 38.79 21.54
N TYR A 607 -24.63 39.73 20.66
CA TYR A 607 -23.26 39.75 20.16
C TYR A 607 -22.36 40.03 21.37
N GLY A 608 -21.65 39.00 21.81
CA GLY A 608 -20.63 39.10 22.83
C GLY A 608 -19.44 38.28 22.38
N ASN A 609 -18.36 38.99 22.00
CA ASN A 609 -17.04 38.43 21.73
C ASN A 609 -16.64 37.41 22.81
N ILE A 610 -16.26 36.20 22.40
CA ILE A 610 -15.53 35.27 23.27
C ILE A 610 -14.23 34.90 22.58
N ARG A 611 -13.18 35.63 22.98
CA ARG A 611 -11.82 35.14 23.02
C ARG A 611 -11.77 34.02 24.06
N ALA A 612 -11.08 32.94 23.71
CA ALA A 612 -10.92 31.74 24.50
C ALA A 612 -10.53 32.00 25.97
N VAL A 613 -11.22 31.31 26.89
CA VAL A 613 -10.65 30.85 28.17
C VAL A 613 -11.05 29.39 28.36
N THR A 614 -10.02 28.57 28.39
CA THR A 614 -9.97 27.14 28.65
C THR A 614 -10.41 26.81 30.07
N THR A 615 -11.33 25.85 30.22
CA THR A 615 -11.37 24.93 31.36
C THR A 615 -11.62 23.52 30.84
N ALA A 616 -10.55 22.74 30.74
CA ALA A 616 -10.59 21.32 30.44
C ALA A 616 -10.52 20.50 31.74
N ARG A 617 -11.44 19.55 31.92
CA ARG A 617 -11.31 18.26 32.62
C ARG A 617 -12.45 17.38 32.07
N ASN A 618 -12.31 16.15 31.61
CA ASN A 618 -11.23 15.20 31.37
C ASN A 618 -11.83 14.15 30.41
N LEU A 619 -11.14 13.79 29.32
CA LEU A 619 -11.13 12.47 28.67
C LEU A 619 -10.29 12.54 27.37
N ASN A 620 -8.96 12.50 27.52
CA ASN A 620 -8.02 11.76 26.67
C ASN A 620 -6.57 12.16 27.02
N LYS A 621 -5.87 11.23 27.67
CA LYS A 621 -4.41 11.05 27.59
C LYS A 621 -4.23 9.82 26.68
N SER A 622 -3.33 9.74 25.71
CA SER A 622 -2.00 10.32 25.59
C SER A 622 -1.64 10.43 24.11
N LEU A 623 -1.01 11.53 23.70
CA LEU A 623 0.22 11.53 22.91
C LEU A 623 0.83 12.94 22.96
N GLN A 624 1.89 13.09 23.75
CA GLN A 624 2.82 14.21 23.74
C GLN A 624 4.22 13.70 23.41
N ASN A 625 4.98 14.55 22.71
CA ASN A 625 6.43 14.60 22.55
C ASN A 625 7.06 13.85 21.37
N LEU A 626 7.37 14.60 20.32
CA LEU A 626 8.71 15.04 19.84
C LEU A 626 8.40 15.96 18.63
N SER A 627 8.99 17.13 18.41
CA SER A 627 10.43 17.46 18.43
C SER A 627 10.64 18.98 18.37
N LEU A 628 11.73 19.44 19.00
CA LEU A 628 12.33 20.78 18.95
C LEU A 628 13.51 20.83 17.94
N ASN A 629 13.89 22.07 17.60
CA ASN A 629 15.07 22.60 16.88
C ASN A 629 14.89 22.71 15.35
N GLU A 630 15.19 23.85 14.70
CA GLU A 630 16.35 24.75 14.89
C GLU A 630 16.07 26.28 14.78
N GLU A 631 16.90 27.01 15.55
CA GLU A 631 17.52 28.36 15.41
C GLU A 631 17.44 29.13 14.06
N SER A 632 17.69 30.44 13.93
CA SER A 632 17.73 31.66 14.76
C SER A 632 18.05 32.86 13.82
N GLY A 633 17.68 34.09 14.22
CA GLY A 633 18.15 35.38 13.65
C GLY A 633 17.20 36.02 12.60
N SER A 634 16.80 37.28 12.64
CA SER A 634 17.24 38.47 13.39
C SER A 634 16.16 39.58 13.32
N SER A 635 16.05 40.38 14.39
CA SER A 635 15.26 41.62 14.59
C SER A 635 15.36 42.66 13.45
N VAL A 636 14.42 43.59 13.25
CA VAL A 636 14.36 44.95 13.88
C VAL A 636 12.96 45.60 13.72
N ALA A 637 12.56 46.39 14.72
CA ALA A 637 11.31 47.14 14.90
C ALA A 637 11.17 48.43 14.06
N PHE A 638 9.94 48.97 13.88
CA PHE A 638 9.53 50.37 14.17
C PHE A 638 8.06 50.65 13.73
N SER A 639 7.34 51.44 14.53
CA SER A 639 6.02 52.06 14.26
C SER A 639 6.20 53.57 13.93
N PRO A 640 5.13 54.40 13.81
CA PRO A 640 4.26 54.59 12.66
C PRO A 640 4.17 56.06 12.16
N GLY A 641 3.66 56.26 10.92
CA GLY A 641 2.92 57.46 10.49
C GLY A 641 3.68 58.62 9.82
N ASN A 642 3.35 58.93 8.56
CA ASN A 642 2.81 60.24 8.15
C ASN A 642 2.46 60.31 6.66
N LEU A 643 1.46 61.17 6.37
CA LEU A 643 0.81 61.38 5.08
C LEU A 643 1.69 62.07 4.02
N SER A 644 1.29 61.84 2.76
CA SER A 644 0.97 62.84 1.72
C SER A 644 1.83 62.92 0.44
N THR A 645 1.06 63.09 -0.65
CA THR A 645 1.36 63.68 -1.98
C THR A 645 2.12 62.88 -3.05
N SER A 646 1.31 62.26 -3.92
CA SER A 646 1.28 62.44 -5.38
C SER A 646 2.57 62.31 -6.20
N SER A 647 2.61 61.30 -7.08
CA SER A 647 2.76 61.55 -8.52
C SER A 647 2.33 60.33 -9.35
N SER A 648 1.69 60.67 -10.46
CA SER A 648 1.11 59.87 -11.55
C SER A 648 2.11 58.95 -12.28
N ALA A 649 1.68 57.73 -12.60
CA ALA A 649 1.33 57.29 -13.96
C ALA A 649 1.50 55.76 -14.17
N SER A 650 0.37 55.09 -14.37
CA SER A 650 0.09 53.96 -15.27
C SER A 650 1.00 52.72 -15.30
N SER A 651 0.45 51.58 -14.85
CA SER A 651 0.18 50.45 -15.75
C SER A 651 -0.75 49.44 -15.07
N THR A 652 -1.97 49.36 -15.61
CA THR A 652 -3.02 48.42 -15.25
C THR A 652 -2.72 47.03 -15.75
N LEU A 653 -2.61 46.06 -14.84
CA LEU A 653 -2.96 44.66 -15.07
C LEU A 653 -3.68 44.21 -13.80
N GLY A 654 -5.02 44.32 -13.85
CA GLY A 654 -5.91 44.01 -12.74
C GLY A 654 -6.02 42.51 -12.51
N SER A 655 -5.94 42.13 -11.24
CA SER A 655 -6.30 40.82 -10.71
C SER A 655 -7.80 40.54 -10.90
N PRO A 656 -8.22 39.27 -11.07
CA PRO A 656 -9.63 38.91 -11.20
C PRO A 656 -10.28 38.82 -9.81
N GLU A 657 -10.68 39.97 -9.27
CA GLU A 657 -11.61 40.05 -8.13
C GLU A 657 -12.85 40.81 -8.60
N ASN A 658 -13.83 40.11 -9.16
CA ASN A 658 -15.20 40.57 -9.36
C ASN A 658 -16.07 39.38 -9.80
N GLU A 659 -16.37 38.47 -8.86
CA GLU A 659 -17.59 37.66 -8.98
C GLU A 659 -18.73 38.49 -8.37
N GLU A 660 -19.49 39.22 -9.20
CA GLU A 660 -20.75 39.81 -8.76
C GLU A 660 -21.74 38.68 -8.44
N TYR A 661 -22.02 38.47 -7.15
CA TYR A 661 -23.08 37.56 -6.72
C TYR A 661 -24.44 38.08 -7.19
N ILE A 662 -25.03 37.43 -8.20
CA ILE A 662 -26.32 37.80 -8.81
C ILE A 662 -27.48 37.68 -7.81
N LEU A 663 -27.41 36.73 -6.86
CA LEU A 663 -28.41 36.50 -5.83
C LEU A 663 -27.78 36.56 -4.43
N SER A 664 -28.42 37.30 -3.52
CA SER A 664 -28.02 37.37 -2.10
C SER A 664 -28.83 36.40 -1.25
N PHE A 665 -28.29 35.98 -0.10
CA PHE A 665 -29.03 35.16 0.86
C PHE A 665 -30.35 35.83 1.28
N GLU A 666 -30.34 37.15 1.50
CA GLU A 666 -31.53 37.90 1.88
C GLU A 666 -32.59 37.92 0.78
N THR A 667 -32.17 38.01 -0.48
CA THR A 667 -33.05 37.90 -1.65
C THR A 667 -33.72 36.52 -1.71
N ILE A 668 -32.94 35.45 -1.61
CA ILE A 668 -33.44 34.06 -1.68
C ILE A 668 -34.38 33.76 -0.50
N ASP A 669 -34.04 34.21 0.71
CA ASP A 669 -34.86 34.04 1.91
C ASP A 669 -36.18 34.84 1.83
N LYS A 670 -36.17 36.02 1.21
CA LYS A 670 -37.39 36.78 0.90
C LYS A 670 -38.26 36.02 -0.10
N MET A 671 -37.71 35.59 -1.24
CA MET A 671 -38.45 34.80 -2.24
C MET A 671 -39.10 33.57 -1.60
N ARG A 672 -38.34 32.80 -0.81
CA ARG A 672 -38.85 31.61 -0.12
C ARG A 672 -40.04 31.88 0.81
N ARG A 673 -40.15 33.07 1.41
CA ARG A 673 -41.23 33.41 2.35
C ARG A 673 -42.50 33.94 1.68
N VAL A 674 -42.46 34.25 0.39
CA VAL A 674 -43.65 34.73 -0.34
C VAL A 674 -44.49 33.56 -0.83
N SER A 675 -45.82 33.69 -0.77
CA SER A 675 -46.82 32.64 -1.04
C SER A 675 -46.76 32.01 -2.44
N SER A 676 -46.26 32.75 -3.44
CA SER A 676 -46.06 32.26 -4.82
C SER A 676 -44.93 31.24 -4.96
N TYR A 677 -43.93 31.25 -4.06
CA TYR A 677 -42.75 30.38 -4.13
C TYR A 677 -42.65 29.37 -2.96
N SER A 678 -43.41 29.59 -1.89
CA SER A 678 -43.35 28.78 -0.66
C SER A 678 -44.16 27.48 -0.72
N SER A 679 -45.06 27.36 -1.69
CA SER A 679 -45.98 26.23 -1.83
C SER A 679 -45.36 25.14 -2.72
N LEU A 680 -44.53 24.25 -2.17
CA LEU A 680 -44.10 23.02 -2.87
C LEU A 680 -45.28 22.15 -3.36
N ASN A 681 -46.50 22.43 -2.88
CA ASN A 681 -47.73 21.73 -3.25
C ASN A 681 -48.15 21.90 -4.73
N SER A 682 -47.58 22.85 -5.49
CA SER A 682 -47.87 22.95 -6.93
C SER A 682 -47.16 21.90 -7.79
N LEU A 683 -46.20 21.15 -7.23
CA LEU A 683 -45.49 20.05 -7.91
C LEU A 683 -46.03 18.64 -7.56
N ILE A 684 -46.98 18.51 -6.63
CA ILE A 684 -47.49 17.21 -6.13
C ILE A 684 -48.96 17.00 -6.54
N GLY A 685 -49.39 17.63 -7.63
CA GLY A 685 -50.74 17.50 -8.20
C GLY A 685 -50.77 16.59 -9.41
#